data_AF-A0A940ZEA0-F1
#
_entry.id   AF-A0A940ZEA0-F1
#
_cell.length_a   1.000
_cell.length_b   1.000
_cell.length_c   1.000
_cell.angle_alpha   90.00
_cell.angle_beta   90.00
_cell.angle_gamma   90.00
#
_symmetry.space_group_name_H-M   'P 1'
#
loop_
_entity.id
_entity.type
_entity.pdbx_description
1 polymer ?
#
loop_
_entity_poly.entity_id
_entity_poly.type
_entity_poly.pdbx_seq_one_letter_code
_entity_poly.pdbx_strand_id
1 'polypeptide(L)'
;MRKGKKTEMILGLDFGAEICKAVLLDESLQVVKRWETLSRGNPAGALQTIAATLFENCEGIQLKVGVTGSGREAFDFGDNVQILNELIALALGVVHLYPAVRSVIEIGAESSRWLLLDPIASANGQPELLDFGMNERCAAGSGAFLRQQASRLKLTISGFSALAASAPKGASIAGRCSVFAKSDMIHHQQKGTPIAEIAYGVCLALARNYAATISRGKECFPPICMTGGGALNEGLLRAFRDILGLQENEWILSEWPLYTCALGAALNAAQSGSAILFENREDLLRFLKAKKSFPKSKYLSLGALENLIATEPSCAEGETARGFLGVDVGSVSTNLALVDGRGRVLAGVYVPTSGRPIEAVREGYGILKSRCGGKLEISGIGTTGSGRHLAGRLLRADVIHNEITCQMQSTVHYFPETDTIFEIGGQDSKYISVKDGKLLDFTMNKICAAGTGSFLEEQAGPLGIQIEGEFSALAAQANASVVRAFSLLLGRTVRVHPFNRISGAIGAALIAKERAHPESGGSPIHQELEERIQQEYSVSSFECPQCSNRCQVNKILLGREALFFGDTCERYTSGQTRLPSRTKEQFPDLFKEREDLLKSLIRNPPSPALKIGLPRASFMFDYLPFWLTFFNGLGCAVTLSPESSGDVLEKGLQQLPAETCFPIKLAFGHVKSLMETEVDGIFFPSLIDLHQNPDEPSYLCPYGEHVPFMARSVLQKPLLAPSVLFNSGADDFVKSLGPLKRILGQDDDSLKTAYLEAWQAQKDFRRKLRARGEEVLGQFRSKGIPLWAVLGKPYTVHDPFLNLNLTKHLQKMEVLALPIDFIPSQGDALRDWESRPVWRYNQEIIRATLWCAGNPSILPLLLSNFGCGPDGVTTKHLEKILKRTPRLLLEFDEHRAEAGLITRLEAFLDEVTSTPQAPPEPIFFIAQKKEEARPIEEFRERPFVLPYFSDHVYAFAGALRGVGLSARILPPPDDETLALGEEWSSGKECHAFSLFAGDLAKLARSPRRDGEVFFFPGARCICLVTQFEEVLNYLLQDMGSPWRLFPGYWESAA
;
A
#
# COMPACT_ATOMS: atom_id res chain seq x y z
N MET A 1 -56.56 -15.82 4.96
CA MET A 1 -56.81 -17.05 4.17
C MET A 1 -57.77 -17.96 4.95
N ARG A 2 -58.79 -18.56 4.31
CA ARG A 2 -59.78 -19.43 4.98
C ARG A 2 -59.19 -20.82 5.27
N LYS A 3 -59.43 -21.34 6.48
CA LYS A 3 -59.12 -22.72 6.93
C LYS A 3 -59.72 -23.75 5.94
N GLY A 4 -58.90 -24.57 5.27
CA GLY A 4 -59.43 -25.66 4.42
C GLY A 4 -58.48 -26.39 3.46
N LYS A 5 -57.30 -25.85 3.12
CA LYS A 5 -56.20 -26.58 2.47
C LYS A 5 -54.90 -26.03 3.07
N LYS A 6 -54.06 -26.89 3.67
CA LYS A 6 -52.70 -26.48 4.05
C LYS A 6 -51.94 -26.33 2.73
N THR A 7 -51.76 -25.09 2.26
CA THR A 7 -51.07 -24.79 0.99
C THR A 7 -49.60 -25.16 1.13
N GLU A 8 -49.09 -25.99 0.24
CA GLU A 8 -47.64 -26.26 0.16
C GLU A 8 -46.96 -25.00 -0.39
N MET A 9 -45.92 -24.53 0.29
CA MET A 9 -45.17 -23.35 -0.11
C MET A 9 -43.69 -23.69 -0.12
N ILE A 10 -42.88 -22.88 -0.81
CA ILE A 10 -41.46 -23.13 -0.96
C ILE A 10 -40.68 -21.95 -0.39
N LEU A 11 -39.87 -22.20 0.64
CA LEU A 11 -39.08 -21.20 1.32
C LEU A 11 -37.62 -21.30 0.88
N GLY A 12 -37.09 -20.25 0.26
CA GLY A 12 -35.67 -20.08 0.01
C GLY A 12 -35.05 -19.11 1.00
N LEU A 13 -33.94 -19.52 1.62
CA LEU A 13 -33.17 -18.73 2.59
C LEU A 13 -31.77 -18.48 2.05
N ASP A 14 -31.37 -17.22 1.98
CA ASP A 14 -29.99 -16.79 1.72
C ASP A 14 -29.41 -16.21 3.02
N PHE A 15 -28.57 -17.01 3.70
CA PHE A 15 -27.81 -16.54 4.85
C PHE A 15 -26.56 -15.79 4.38
N GLY A 16 -26.75 -14.61 3.79
CA GLY A 16 -25.63 -13.75 3.41
C GLY A 16 -24.84 -13.25 4.62
N ALA A 17 -23.59 -12.84 4.38
CA ALA A 17 -22.68 -12.37 5.42
C ALA A 17 -23.27 -11.22 6.26
N GLU A 18 -23.86 -10.21 5.61
CA GLU A 18 -24.45 -9.05 6.30
C GLU A 18 -25.97 -9.06 6.37
N ILE A 19 -26.62 -9.58 5.32
CA ILE A 19 -28.07 -9.56 5.18
C ILE A 19 -28.53 -10.99 4.93
N CYS A 20 -29.40 -11.48 5.81
CA CYS A 20 -30.14 -12.70 5.57
C CYS A 20 -31.43 -12.35 4.83
N LYS A 21 -31.72 -13.09 3.74
CA LYS A 21 -32.94 -12.88 2.94
C LYS A 21 -33.75 -14.16 2.88
N ALA A 22 -35.05 -14.00 2.73
CA ALA A 22 -35.98 -15.09 2.49
C ALA A 22 -36.93 -14.76 1.36
N VAL A 23 -37.27 -15.77 0.56
CA VAL A 23 -38.29 -15.71 -0.48
C VAL A 23 -39.25 -16.88 -0.27
N LEU A 24 -40.56 -16.59 -0.25
CA LEU A 24 -41.61 -17.60 -0.18
C LEU A 24 -42.32 -17.65 -1.54
N LEU A 25 -42.31 -18.83 -2.17
CA LEU A 25 -43.01 -19.11 -3.42
C LEU A 25 -44.28 -19.93 -3.16
N ASP A 26 -45.27 -19.75 -4.02
CA ASP A 26 -46.39 -20.69 -4.15
C ASP A 26 -46.03 -21.89 -5.06
N GLU A 27 -46.96 -22.83 -5.20
CA GLU A 27 -46.81 -24.01 -6.07
C GLU A 27 -46.63 -23.65 -7.56
N SER A 28 -47.01 -22.44 -7.98
CA SER A 28 -46.81 -21.91 -9.35
C SER A 28 -45.47 -21.18 -9.50
N LEU A 29 -44.58 -21.31 -8.51
CA LEU A 29 -43.27 -20.67 -8.43
C LEU A 29 -43.33 -19.14 -8.45
N GLN A 30 -44.47 -18.54 -8.10
CA GLN A 30 -44.61 -17.09 -8.00
C GLN A 30 -44.23 -16.61 -6.60
N VAL A 31 -43.56 -15.46 -6.53
CA VAL A 31 -43.15 -14.86 -5.25
C VAL A 31 -44.36 -14.34 -4.50
N VAL A 32 -44.64 -14.93 -3.33
CA VAL A 32 -45.73 -14.51 -2.44
C VAL A 32 -45.26 -13.46 -1.46
N LYS A 33 -44.07 -13.66 -0.87
CA LYS A 33 -43.52 -12.73 0.13
C LYS A 33 -42.00 -12.82 0.17
N ARG A 34 -41.38 -11.72 0.61
CA ARG A 34 -39.93 -11.54 0.72
C ARG A 34 -39.59 -10.91 2.07
N TRP A 35 -38.41 -11.23 2.59
CA TRP A 35 -37.89 -10.64 3.81
C TRP A 35 -36.39 -10.42 3.69
N GLU A 36 -35.91 -9.34 4.29
CA GLU A 36 -34.51 -9.06 4.52
C GLU A 36 -34.30 -8.59 5.96
N THR A 37 -33.20 -9.03 6.58
CA THR A 37 -32.79 -8.54 7.89
C THR A 37 -31.27 -8.55 8.00
N LEU A 38 -30.72 -7.60 8.76
CA LEU A 38 -29.30 -7.57 9.08
C LEU A 38 -28.94 -8.75 9.98
N SER A 39 -27.84 -9.44 9.66
CA SER A 39 -27.29 -10.52 10.49
C SER A 39 -26.49 -9.96 11.67
N ARG A 40 -25.70 -8.89 11.46
CA ARG A 40 -24.71 -8.35 12.41
C ARG A 40 -23.81 -9.43 13.02
N GLY A 41 -23.39 -10.40 12.19
CA GLY A 41 -22.61 -11.55 12.66
C GLY A 41 -23.43 -12.60 13.45
N ASN A 42 -24.75 -12.45 13.53
CA ASN A 42 -25.67 -13.39 14.16
C ASN A 42 -26.77 -13.88 13.19
N PRO A 43 -26.45 -14.79 12.25
CA PRO A 43 -27.42 -15.38 11.32
C PRO A 43 -28.61 -16.05 12.03
N ALA A 44 -28.40 -16.63 13.21
CA ALA A 44 -29.46 -17.26 14.00
C ALA A 44 -30.49 -16.25 14.50
N GLY A 45 -30.05 -15.08 14.97
CA GLY A 45 -30.93 -13.98 15.36
C GLY A 45 -31.72 -13.43 14.16
N ALA A 46 -31.07 -13.29 13.00
CA ALA A 46 -31.74 -12.92 11.76
C ALA A 46 -32.85 -13.92 11.36
N LEU A 47 -32.58 -15.22 11.46
CA LEU A 47 -33.58 -16.26 11.19
C LEU A 47 -34.79 -16.14 12.14
N GLN A 48 -34.58 -15.81 13.41
CA GLN A 48 -35.68 -15.59 14.37
C GLN A 48 -36.61 -14.47 13.93
N THR A 49 -36.06 -13.36 13.43
CA THR A 49 -36.84 -12.23 12.90
C THR A 49 -37.66 -12.63 11.67
N ILE A 50 -37.04 -13.35 10.73
CA ILE A 50 -37.73 -13.86 9.52
C ILE A 50 -38.85 -14.84 9.93
N ALA A 51 -38.55 -15.80 10.81
CA ALA A 51 -39.52 -16.78 11.27
C ALA A 51 -40.70 -16.12 12.01
N ALA A 52 -40.44 -15.11 12.85
CA ALA A 52 -41.51 -14.39 13.56
C ALA A 52 -42.52 -13.75 12.60
N THR A 53 -42.06 -13.16 11.50
CA THR A 53 -42.91 -12.49 10.49
C THR A 53 -43.50 -13.45 9.45
N LEU A 54 -42.88 -14.62 9.25
CA LEU A 54 -43.43 -15.70 8.41
C LEU A 54 -44.70 -16.31 9.04
N PHE A 55 -44.72 -16.46 10.36
CA PHE A 55 -45.83 -17.09 11.10
C PHE A 55 -46.82 -16.09 11.75
N GLU A 56 -46.66 -14.78 11.55
CA GLU A 56 -47.43 -13.72 12.23
C GLU A 56 -48.96 -13.82 12.03
N ASN A 57 -49.44 -14.50 10.97
CA ASN A 57 -50.87 -14.66 10.67
C ASN A 57 -51.24 -16.05 10.11
N CYS A 58 -50.42 -17.09 10.36
CA CYS A 58 -50.62 -18.44 9.83
C CYS A 58 -50.42 -19.51 10.92
N GLU A 59 -51.42 -20.36 11.16
CA GLU A 59 -51.31 -21.58 11.97
C GLU A 59 -51.00 -22.76 11.04
N GLY A 60 -49.77 -23.29 11.09
CA GLY A 60 -49.37 -24.47 10.33
C GLY A 60 -49.13 -24.25 8.83
N ILE A 61 -47.87 -24.31 8.39
CA ILE A 61 -47.47 -24.17 6.98
C ILE A 61 -46.64 -25.38 6.54
N GLN A 62 -46.94 -25.95 5.38
CA GLN A 62 -46.07 -26.96 4.74
C GLN A 62 -45.03 -26.26 3.87
N LEU A 63 -43.75 -26.47 4.19
CA LEU A 63 -42.63 -25.82 3.51
C LEU A 63 -41.66 -26.84 2.94
N LYS A 64 -41.32 -26.66 1.66
CA LYS A 64 -40.04 -27.13 1.10
C LYS A 64 -38.99 -26.06 1.38
N VAL A 65 -37.84 -26.43 1.95
CA VAL A 65 -36.83 -25.46 2.41
C VAL A 65 -35.55 -25.58 1.61
N GLY A 66 -35.18 -24.49 0.95
CA GLY A 66 -33.90 -24.31 0.26
C GLY A 66 -33.01 -23.31 1.00
N VAL A 67 -31.71 -23.59 1.08
CA VAL A 67 -30.75 -22.74 1.79
C VAL A 67 -29.50 -22.49 0.95
N THR A 68 -29.03 -21.25 0.95
CA THR A 68 -27.75 -20.81 0.37
C THR A 68 -27.09 -19.72 1.24
N GLY A 69 -25.97 -19.15 0.78
CA GLY A 69 -25.25 -18.07 1.47
C GLY A 69 -24.11 -18.55 2.38
N SER A 70 -23.11 -17.69 2.60
CA SER A 70 -21.92 -17.98 3.41
C SER A 70 -22.21 -18.20 4.91
N GLY A 71 -23.17 -17.47 5.47
CA GLY A 71 -23.60 -17.57 6.87
C GLY A 71 -24.31 -18.88 7.23
N ARG A 72 -24.56 -19.76 6.26
CA ARG A 72 -25.14 -21.09 6.48
C ARG A 72 -24.28 -21.96 7.40
N GLU A 73 -22.96 -21.71 7.48
CA GLU A 73 -22.02 -22.46 8.34
C GLU A 73 -22.37 -22.38 9.83
N ALA A 74 -23.12 -21.35 10.24
CA ALA A 74 -23.64 -21.19 11.59
C ALA A 74 -24.72 -22.22 11.97
N PHE A 75 -25.18 -23.04 11.02
CA PHE A 75 -26.26 -24.01 11.20
C PHE A 75 -25.84 -25.43 10.84
N ASP A 76 -26.52 -26.40 11.44
CA ASP A 76 -26.53 -27.80 11.03
C ASP A 76 -27.84 -28.09 10.31
N PHE A 77 -27.77 -28.60 9.08
CA PHE A 77 -28.94 -28.91 8.26
C PHE A 77 -29.14 -30.43 8.16
N GLY A 78 -30.38 -30.90 8.27
CA GLY A 78 -30.73 -32.30 8.03
C GLY A 78 -31.09 -32.57 6.56
N ASP A 79 -31.28 -33.85 6.22
CA ASP A 79 -31.48 -34.33 4.83
C ASP A 79 -32.69 -33.72 4.10
N ASN A 80 -33.67 -33.17 4.83
CA ASN A 80 -34.86 -32.56 4.24
C ASN A 80 -34.66 -31.09 3.82
N VAL A 81 -33.48 -30.50 4.04
CA VAL A 81 -33.13 -29.15 3.58
C VAL A 81 -32.31 -29.25 2.30
N GLN A 82 -32.76 -28.57 1.24
CA GLN A 82 -32.01 -28.50 0.00
C GLN A 82 -30.95 -27.40 0.10
N ILE A 83 -29.69 -27.79 0.20
CA ILE A 83 -28.58 -26.86 0.31
C ILE A 83 -28.01 -26.60 -1.09
N LEU A 84 -27.93 -25.33 -1.48
CA LEU A 84 -27.46 -24.93 -2.80
C LEU A 84 -26.24 -24.01 -2.71
N ASN A 85 -25.29 -24.22 -3.61
CA ASN A 85 -24.16 -23.30 -3.81
C ASN A 85 -24.65 -21.94 -4.33
N GLU A 86 -24.07 -20.85 -3.85
CA GLU A 86 -24.48 -19.48 -4.19
C GLU A 86 -24.41 -19.17 -5.70
N LEU A 87 -23.45 -19.72 -6.44
CA LEU A 87 -23.35 -19.52 -7.90
C LEU A 87 -24.54 -20.13 -8.64
N ILE A 88 -24.93 -21.34 -8.25
CA ILE A 88 -26.07 -22.05 -8.85
C ILE A 88 -27.38 -21.38 -8.41
N ALA A 89 -27.48 -20.98 -7.15
CA ALA A 89 -28.62 -20.22 -6.65
C ALA A 89 -28.79 -18.90 -7.41
N LEU A 90 -27.70 -18.18 -7.65
CA LEU A 90 -27.69 -16.95 -8.44
C LEU A 90 -28.13 -17.21 -9.88
N ALA A 91 -27.56 -18.23 -10.55
CA ALA A 91 -27.91 -18.60 -11.92
C ALA A 91 -29.40 -18.97 -12.06
N LEU A 92 -29.91 -19.84 -11.19
CA LEU A 92 -31.33 -20.23 -11.17
C LEU A 92 -32.26 -19.03 -10.97
N GLY A 93 -31.94 -18.17 -10.00
CA GLY A 93 -32.71 -16.98 -9.72
C GLY A 93 -32.73 -16.00 -10.90
N VAL A 94 -31.58 -15.74 -11.54
CA VAL A 94 -31.50 -14.83 -12.67
C VAL A 94 -32.24 -15.38 -13.88
N VAL A 95 -32.01 -16.64 -14.27
CA VAL A 95 -32.62 -17.20 -15.48
C VAL A 95 -34.12 -17.36 -15.35
N HIS A 96 -34.63 -17.61 -14.14
CA HIS A 96 -36.07 -17.61 -13.88
C HIS A 96 -36.70 -16.24 -14.13
N LEU A 97 -36.03 -15.15 -13.73
CA LEU A 97 -36.52 -13.78 -13.93
C LEU A 97 -36.27 -13.28 -15.36
N TYR A 98 -35.13 -13.66 -15.94
CA TYR A 98 -34.62 -13.14 -17.20
C TYR A 98 -34.03 -14.27 -18.06
N PRO A 99 -34.88 -15.04 -18.78
CA PRO A 99 -34.44 -16.22 -19.53
C PRO A 99 -33.42 -15.96 -20.65
N ALA A 100 -33.32 -14.72 -21.13
CA ALA A 100 -32.41 -14.33 -22.21
C ALA A 100 -31.00 -13.92 -21.72
N VAL A 101 -30.77 -13.85 -20.40
CA VAL A 101 -29.49 -13.38 -19.84
C VAL A 101 -28.39 -14.41 -20.09
N ARG A 102 -27.25 -13.91 -20.58
CA ARG A 102 -26.05 -14.73 -20.79
C ARG A 102 -24.93 -14.40 -19.82
N SER A 103 -24.85 -13.17 -19.33
CA SER A 103 -23.84 -12.80 -18.34
C SER A 103 -24.48 -12.17 -17.12
N VAL A 104 -24.00 -12.56 -15.94
CA VAL A 104 -24.48 -12.05 -14.65
C VAL A 104 -23.34 -11.37 -13.91
N ILE A 105 -23.55 -10.14 -13.46
CA ILE A 105 -22.67 -9.40 -12.57
C ILE A 105 -23.39 -9.27 -11.22
N GLU A 106 -22.82 -9.83 -10.16
CA GLU A 106 -23.34 -9.69 -8.81
C GLU A 106 -22.31 -9.00 -7.93
N ILE A 107 -22.71 -7.91 -7.26
CA ILE A 107 -21.89 -7.20 -6.28
C ILE A 107 -22.57 -7.35 -4.91
N GLY A 108 -22.10 -8.32 -4.14
CA GLY A 108 -22.55 -8.63 -2.79
C GLY A 108 -21.83 -7.80 -1.73
N ALA A 109 -22.12 -8.05 -0.45
CA ALA A 109 -21.50 -7.33 0.65
C ALA A 109 -20.00 -7.65 0.78
N GLU A 110 -19.61 -8.93 0.73
CA GLU A 110 -18.21 -9.35 0.91
C GLU A 110 -17.55 -9.85 -0.38
N SER A 111 -18.35 -10.37 -1.31
CA SER A 111 -17.90 -10.95 -2.57
C SER A 111 -18.60 -10.30 -3.77
N SER A 112 -17.95 -10.39 -4.91
CA SER A 112 -18.48 -10.04 -6.22
C SER A 112 -18.25 -11.20 -7.18
N ARG A 113 -19.18 -11.37 -8.12
CA ARG A 113 -19.24 -12.54 -8.99
C ARG A 113 -19.54 -12.14 -10.42
N TRP A 114 -18.98 -12.90 -11.35
CA TRP A 114 -19.32 -12.91 -12.76
C TRP A 114 -19.72 -14.33 -13.15
N LEU A 115 -20.85 -14.49 -13.83
CA LEU A 115 -21.28 -15.78 -14.40
C LEU A 115 -21.47 -15.65 -15.91
N LEU A 116 -21.08 -16.70 -16.64
CA LEU A 116 -21.48 -16.93 -18.03
C LEU A 116 -22.44 -18.12 -18.06
N LEU A 117 -23.62 -17.88 -18.61
CA LEU A 117 -24.71 -18.84 -18.65
C LEU A 117 -25.02 -19.25 -20.09
N ASP A 118 -25.31 -20.54 -20.28
CA ASP A 118 -26.10 -20.99 -21.43
C ASP A 118 -27.58 -21.05 -21.02
N PRO A 119 -28.44 -20.19 -21.58
CA PRO A 119 -29.88 -20.26 -21.33
C PRO A 119 -30.53 -21.47 -22.01
N ILE A 120 -29.85 -22.16 -22.94
CA ILE A 120 -30.37 -23.35 -23.61
C ILE A 120 -30.15 -24.57 -22.71
N ALA A 121 -31.26 -24.97 -22.08
CA ALA A 121 -31.45 -26.07 -21.14
C ALA A 121 -30.47 -27.26 -21.22
N SER A 122 -29.87 -27.58 -20.07
CA SER A 122 -29.49 -28.96 -19.73
C SER A 122 -30.70 -29.91 -19.87
N ALA A 123 -30.47 -31.23 -19.95
CA ALA A 123 -31.54 -32.24 -20.10
C ALA A 123 -32.69 -32.14 -19.07
N ASN A 124 -32.49 -31.38 -17.99
CA ASN A 124 -33.41 -31.21 -16.86
C ASN A 124 -34.10 -29.82 -16.83
N GLY A 125 -33.90 -28.96 -17.83
CA GLY A 125 -34.51 -27.62 -17.88
C GLY A 125 -33.86 -26.59 -16.94
N GLN A 126 -32.65 -26.86 -16.45
CA GLN A 126 -31.87 -25.92 -15.64
C GLN A 126 -30.82 -25.19 -16.50
N PRO A 127 -30.48 -23.92 -16.18
CA PRO A 127 -29.42 -23.18 -16.84
C PRO A 127 -28.06 -23.82 -16.60
N GLU A 128 -27.21 -23.82 -17.62
CA GLU A 128 -25.84 -24.32 -17.52
C GLU A 128 -24.89 -23.16 -17.21
N LEU A 129 -24.08 -23.30 -16.17
CA LEU A 129 -23.01 -22.36 -15.83
C LEU A 129 -21.77 -22.73 -16.65
N LEU A 130 -21.50 -21.99 -17.72
CA LEU A 130 -20.39 -22.24 -18.64
C LEU A 130 -19.04 -21.81 -18.08
N ASP A 131 -19.01 -20.67 -17.39
CA ASP A 131 -17.81 -20.12 -16.75
C ASP A 131 -18.21 -19.19 -15.60
N PHE A 132 -17.30 -18.94 -14.66
CA PHE A 132 -17.52 -18.02 -13.56
C PHE A 132 -16.21 -17.37 -13.08
N GLY A 133 -16.32 -16.20 -12.43
CA GLY A 133 -15.25 -15.53 -11.72
C GLY A 133 -15.76 -14.96 -10.41
N MET A 134 -14.92 -14.91 -9.39
CA MET A 134 -15.29 -14.29 -8.12
C MET A 134 -14.09 -13.79 -7.31
N ASN A 135 -14.33 -12.86 -6.39
CA ASN A 135 -13.41 -12.50 -5.31
C ASN A 135 -14.01 -12.89 -3.94
N GLU A 136 -13.29 -13.69 -3.15
CA GLU A 136 -13.80 -14.14 -1.84
C GLU A 136 -13.12 -13.49 -0.63
N ARG A 137 -11.94 -12.85 -0.81
CA ARG A 137 -11.13 -12.35 0.31
C ARG A 137 -10.81 -10.86 0.27
N CYS A 138 -11.03 -10.20 -0.87
CA CYS A 138 -10.66 -8.80 -1.04
C CYS A 138 -11.88 -7.90 -0.92
N ALA A 139 -11.95 -7.11 0.16
CA ALA A 139 -13.01 -6.13 0.38
C ALA A 139 -13.10 -5.09 -0.74
N ALA A 140 -11.98 -4.71 -1.37
CA ALA A 140 -11.92 -3.66 -2.39
C ALA A 140 -12.76 -3.93 -3.65
N GLY A 141 -13.21 -5.18 -3.83
CA GLY A 141 -14.08 -5.57 -4.95
C GLY A 141 -15.55 -5.73 -4.59
N SER A 142 -16.01 -5.44 -3.36
CA SER A 142 -17.37 -5.73 -2.90
C SER A 142 -18.09 -4.53 -2.28
N GLY A 143 -19.38 -4.69 -1.95
CA GLY A 143 -20.20 -3.64 -1.34
C GLY A 143 -19.68 -3.12 0.00
N ALA A 144 -18.95 -3.95 0.76
CA ALA A 144 -18.30 -3.56 2.00
C ALA A 144 -17.31 -2.41 1.77
N PHE A 145 -16.59 -2.40 0.65
CA PHE A 145 -15.69 -1.30 0.29
C PHE A 145 -16.43 0.01 0.09
N LEU A 146 -17.56 0.01 -0.64
CA LEU A 146 -18.36 1.22 -0.85
C LEU A 146 -18.93 1.75 0.45
N ARG A 147 -19.45 0.87 1.31
CA ARG A 147 -19.98 1.26 2.61
C ARG A 147 -18.88 1.84 3.51
N GLN A 148 -17.71 1.21 3.53
CA GLN A 148 -16.55 1.70 4.27
C GLN A 148 -16.13 3.09 3.79
N GLN A 149 -16.10 3.32 2.48
CA GLN A 149 -15.78 4.63 1.90
C GLN A 149 -16.88 5.67 2.19
N ALA A 150 -18.15 5.30 2.08
CA ALA A 150 -19.29 6.17 2.37
C ALA A 150 -19.28 6.63 3.84
N SER A 151 -19.06 5.70 4.77
CA SER A 151 -18.96 6.01 6.21
C SER A 151 -17.85 7.01 6.50
N ARG A 152 -16.70 6.91 5.82
CA ARG A 152 -15.58 7.86 5.96
C ARG A 152 -15.92 9.26 5.47
N LEU A 153 -16.75 9.36 4.43
CA LEU A 153 -17.30 10.63 3.95
C LEU A 153 -18.47 11.13 4.82
N LYS A 154 -18.82 10.40 5.89
CA LYS A 154 -20.02 10.62 6.72
C LYS A 154 -21.32 10.64 5.91
N LEU A 155 -21.36 9.80 4.87
CA LEU A 155 -22.51 9.62 4.00
C LEU A 155 -23.18 8.29 4.32
N THR A 156 -24.51 8.26 4.26
CA THR A 156 -25.22 6.99 4.13
C THR A 156 -24.88 6.37 2.76
N ILE A 157 -24.99 5.05 2.63
CA ILE A 157 -24.72 4.39 1.33
C ILE A 157 -25.60 4.93 0.21
N SER A 158 -26.85 5.31 0.53
CA SER A 158 -27.78 5.94 -0.40
C SER A 158 -27.36 7.38 -0.77
N GLY A 159 -26.96 8.19 0.21
CA GLY A 159 -26.43 9.54 -0.05
C GLY A 159 -25.14 9.52 -0.88
N PHE A 160 -24.25 8.56 -0.59
CA PHE A 160 -23.06 8.31 -1.39
C PHE A 160 -23.40 7.95 -2.84
N SER A 161 -24.38 7.07 -3.03
CA SER A 161 -24.83 6.64 -4.36
C SER A 161 -25.36 7.82 -5.20
N ALA A 162 -26.24 8.64 -4.63
CA ALA A 162 -26.81 9.80 -5.31
C ALA A 162 -25.75 10.86 -5.67
N LEU A 163 -24.83 11.14 -4.74
CA LEU A 163 -23.71 12.07 -4.98
C LEU A 163 -22.79 11.56 -6.10
N ALA A 164 -22.41 10.28 -6.06
CA ALA A 164 -21.60 9.66 -7.10
C ALA A 164 -22.29 9.70 -8.48
N ALA A 165 -23.59 9.40 -8.54
CA ALA A 165 -24.37 9.41 -9.77
C ALA A 165 -24.42 10.81 -10.42
N SER A 166 -24.55 11.87 -9.62
CA SER A 166 -24.63 13.26 -10.08
C SER A 166 -23.29 13.94 -10.39
N ALA A 167 -22.16 13.31 -10.04
CA ALA A 167 -20.84 13.93 -10.16
C ALA A 167 -20.46 14.18 -11.63
N PRO A 168 -19.93 15.36 -12.00
CA PRO A 168 -19.55 15.65 -13.39
C PRO A 168 -18.39 14.75 -13.86
N LYS A 169 -17.49 14.38 -12.94
CA LYS A 169 -16.32 13.53 -13.17
C LYS A 169 -15.93 12.81 -11.87
N GLY A 170 -15.10 11.77 -11.99
CA GLY A 170 -14.57 11.04 -10.83
C GLY A 170 -13.15 11.45 -10.50
N ALA A 171 -12.81 11.50 -9.21
CA ALA A 171 -11.44 11.61 -8.76
C ALA A 171 -10.66 10.32 -9.05
N SER A 172 -9.35 10.42 -9.28
CA SER A 172 -8.50 9.25 -9.55
C SER A 172 -8.19 8.51 -8.25
N ILE A 173 -8.90 7.41 -7.99
CA ILE A 173 -8.74 6.61 -6.77
C ILE A 173 -8.28 5.20 -7.16
N ALA A 174 -7.21 4.71 -6.51
CA ALA A 174 -6.74 3.35 -6.67
C ALA A 174 -7.75 2.36 -6.08
N GLY A 175 -8.26 1.44 -6.91
CA GLY A 175 -9.35 0.52 -6.54
C GLY A 175 -8.95 -0.88 -6.09
N ARG A 176 -7.65 -1.19 -6.00
CA ARG A 176 -7.18 -2.56 -5.74
C ARG A 176 -7.24 -2.96 -4.26
N CYS A 177 -7.12 -2.00 -3.35
CA CYS A 177 -7.13 -2.22 -1.90
C CYS A 177 -7.96 -1.13 -1.20
N SER A 178 -8.76 -1.51 -0.20
CA SER A 178 -9.53 -0.58 0.63
C SER A 178 -8.65 0.41 1.40
N VAL A 179 -7.43 0.00 1.74
CA VAL A 179 -6.44 0.83 2.42
C VAL A 179 -5.83 1.86 1.47
N PHE A 180 -5.53 1.49 0.22
CA PHE A 180 -5.01 2.46 -0.76
C PHE A 180 -6.07 3.46 -1.18
N ALA A 181 -7.29 3.00 -1.47
CA ALA A 181 -8.39 3.88 -1.80
C ALA A 181 -8.67 4.89 -0.69
N LYS A 182 -8.56 4.45 0.57
CA LYS A 182 -8.64 5.32 1.75
C LYS A 182 -7.64 6.46 1.61
N SER A 183 -6.34 6.13 1.50
CA SER A 183 -5.26 7.11 1.43
C SER A 183 -5.44 8.10 0.26
N ASP A 184 -5.90 7.62 -0.90
CA ASP A 184 -6.23 8.48 -2.05
C ASP A 184 -7.39 9.43 -1.73
N MET A 185 -8.49 8.92 -1.14
CA MET A 185 -9.63 9.74 -0.74
C MET A 185 -9.22 10.85 0.22
N ILE A 186 -8.36 10.52 1.19
CA ILE A 186 -7.86 11.49 2.17
C ILE A 186 -7.01 12.55 1.51
N HIS A 187 -6.10 12.15 0.62
CA HIS A 187 -5.30 13.08 -0.16
C HIS A 187 -6.17 14.03 -0.99
N HIS A 188 -7.21 13.50 -1.63
CA HIS A 188 -8.21 14.29 -2.33
C HIS A 188 -8.95 15.26 -1.39
N GLN A 189 -9.36 14.81 -0.21
CA GLN A 189 -9.98 15.67 0.81
C GLN A 189 -9.05 16.78 1.28
N GLN A 190 -7.77 16.47 1.54
CA GLN A 190 -6.76 17.45 1.97
C GLN A 190 -6.49 18.51 0.91
N LYS A 191 -6.59 18.14 -0.37
CA LYS A 191 -6.51 19.09 -1.48
C LYS A 191 -7.81 19.88 -1.68
N GLY A 192 -8.90 19.54 -1.01
CA GLY A 192 -10.23 20.15 -1.20
C GLY A 192 -11.00 19.63 -2.42
N THR A 193 -10.73 18.43 -2.92
CA THR A 193 -11.51 17.83 -4.01
C THR A 193 -12.98 17.67 -3.58
N PRO A 194 -13.97 18.01 -4.44
CA PRO A 194 -15.38 17.87 -4.10
C PRO A 194 -15.77 16.44 -3.72
N ILE A 195 -16.57 16.28 -2.65
CA ILE A 195 -16.99 14.96 -2.13
C ILE A 195 -17.69 14.11 -3.19
N ALA A 196 -18.49 14.72 -4.09
CA ALA A 196 -19.15 14.02 -5.18
C ALA A 196 -18.15 13.39 -6.18
N GLU A 197 -17.07 14.11 -6.52
CA GLU A 197 -16.01 13.59 -7.39
C GLU A 197 -15.27 12.43 -6.72
N ILE A 198 -15.00 12.53 -5.41
CA ILE A 198 -14.39 11.44 -4.62
C ILE A 198 -15.32 10.22 -4.61
N ALA A 199 -16.61 10.41 -4.33
CA ALA A 199 -17.58 9.32 -4.30
C ALA A 199 -17.68 8.59 -5.66
N TYR A 200 -17.73 9.32 -6.76
CA TYR A 200 -17.73 8.71 -8.09
C TYR A 200 -16.41 8.03 -8.44
N GLY A 201 -15.28 8.62 -8.03
CA GLY A 201 -13.95 8.02 -8.16
C GLY A 201 -13.86 6.63 -7.49
N VAL A 202 -14.47 6.47 -6.31
CA VAL A 202 -14.54 5.19 -5.59
C VAL A 202 -15.39 4.16 -6.35
N CYS A 203 -16.52 4.56 -6.94
CA CYS A 203 -17.33 3.68 -7.79
C CYS A 203 -16.55 3.20 -9.02
N LEU A 204 -15.86 4.12 -9.72
CA LEU A 204 -14.98 3.78 -10.84
C LEU A 204 -13.84 2.84 -10.42
N ALA A 205 -13.28 3.07 -9.24
CA ALA A 205 -12.21 2.24 -8.69
C ALA A 205 -12.68 0.79 -8.47
N LEU A 206 -13.87 0.58 -7.91
CA LEU A 206 -14.47 -0.76 -7.75
C LEU A 206 -14.76 -1.40 -9.11
N ALA A 207 -15.41 -0.69 -10.04
CA ALA A 207 -15.74 -1.21 -11.37
C ALA A 207 -14.49 -1.62 -12.16
N ARG A 208 -13.43 -0.80 -12.15
CA ARG A 208 -12.12 -1.14 -12.73
C ARG A 208 -11.51 -2.39 -12.08
N ASN A 209 -11.56 -2.48 -10.76
CA ASN A 209 -11.03 -3.63 -10.03
C ASN A 209 -11.79 -4.91 -10.38
N TYR A 210 -13.12 -4.84 -10.47
CA TYR A 210 -13.96 -5.95 -10.94
C TYR A 210 -13.53 -6.40 -12.35
N ALA A 211 -13.41 -5.46 -13.29
CA ALA A 211 -12.99 -5.76 -14.67
C ALA A 211 -11.59 -6.40 -14.74
N ALA A 212 -10.66 -5.92 -13.90
CA ALA A 212 -9.28 -6.37 -13.87
C ALA A 212 -9.06 -7.71 -13.13
N THR A 213 -9.95 -8.10 -12.22
CA THR A 213 -9.75 -9.29 -11.35
C THR A 213 -10.75 -10.41 -11.58
N ILE A 214 -12.01 -10.09 -11.88
CA ILE A 214 -13.11 -11.06 -11.94
C ILE A 214 -13.46 -11.42 -13.38
N SER A 215 -13.72 -10.42 -14.22
CA SER A 215 -14.10 -10.60 -15.64
C SER A 215 -12.90 -10.47 -16.59
N ARG A 216 -11.68 -10.58 -16.07
CA ARG A 216 -10.47 -10.40 -16.87
C ARG A 216 -10.31 -11.52 -17.90
N GLY A 217 -10.12 -11.14 -19.17
CA GLY A 217 -9.99 -12.08 -20.27
C GLY A 217 -11.28 -12.83 -20.60
N LYS A 218 -12.41 -12.39 -20.04
CA LYS A 218 -13.73 -13.00 -20.21
C LYS A 218 -14.62 -12.10 -21.04
N GLU A 219 -15.32 -12.67 -22.00
CA GLU A 219 -16.33 -11.95 -22.79
C GLU A 219 -17.65 -11.89 -22.03
N CYS A 220 -18.14 -10.68 -21.76
CA CYS A 220 -19.47 -10.47 -21.19
C CYS A 220 -20.46 -10.35 -22.35
N PHE A 221 -21.34 -11.34 -22.52
CA PHE A 221 -22.31 -11.35 -23.62
C PHE A 221 -23.61 -10.66 -23.19
N PRO A 222 -24.07 -9.63 -23.93
CA PRO A 222 -25.39 -9.05 -23.72
C PRO A 222 -26.53 -10.06 -24.00
N PRO A 223 -27.68 -9.93 -23.31
CA PRO A 223 -27.94 -8.97 -22.25
C PRO A 223 -27.26 -9.38 -20.92
N ILE A 224 -26.64 -8.40 -20.27
CA ILE A 224 -25.94 -8.57 -18.99
C ILE A 224 -26.90 -8.21 -17.85
N CYS A 225 -27.11 -9.12 -16.91
CA CYS A 225 -27.91 -8.84 -15.70
C CYS A 225 -27.00 -8.39 -14.56
N MET A 226 -27.26 -7.20 -13.99
CA MET A 226 -26.65 -6.80 -12.71
C MET A 226 -27.61 -7.03 -11.54
N THR A 227 -27.11 -7.68 -10.49
CA THR A 227 -27.87 -8.03 -9.29
C THR A 227 -26.99 -7.92 -8.02
N GLY A 228 -27.53 -8.27 -6.86
CA GLY A 228 -26.90 -8.06 -5.55
C GLY A 228 -27.06 -6.63 -5.03
N GLY A 229 -26.51 -6.37 -3.83
CA GLY A 229 -26.65 -5.07 -3.17
C GLY A 229 -26.05 -3.90 -3.97
N GLY A 230 -24.99 -4.13 -4.74
CA GLY A 230 -24.40 -3.11 -5.60
C GLY A 230 -25.29 -2.67 -6.76
N ALA A 231 -26.27 -3.48 -7.18
CA ALA A 231 -27.24 -3.09 -8.20
C ALA A 231 -28.22 -1.99 -7.71
N LEU A 232 -28.28 -1.72 -6.41
CA LEU A 232 -29.03 -0.62 -5.83
C LEU A 232 -28.26 0.72 -5.83
N ASN A 233 -27.00 0.72 -6.27
CA ASN A 233 -26.15 1.91 -6.24
C ASN A 233 -26.03 2.52 -7.63
N GLU A 234 -26.79 3.59 -7.90
CA GLU A 234 -26.81 4.31 -9.19
C GLU A 234 -25.41 4.78 -9.64
N GLY A 235 -24.61 5.32 -8.72
CA GLY A 235 -23.23 5.72 -9.00
C GLY A 235 -22.34 4.55 -9.42
N LEU A 236 -22.57 3.36 -8.85
CA LEU A 236 -21.86 2.14 -9.24
C LEU A 236 -22.32 1.63 -10.61
N LEU A 237 -23.64 1.63 -10.86
CA LEU A 237 -24.22 1.27 -12.15
C LEU A 237 -23.65 2.14 -13.28
N ARG A 238 -23.59 3.46 -13.07
CA ARG A 238 -22.95 4.40 -13.98
C ARG A 238 -21.47 4.06 -14.20
N ALA A 239 -20.72 3.78 -13.13
CA ALA A 239 -19.31 3.43 -13.23
C ALA A 239 -19.08 2.13 -14.04
N PHE A 240 -19.90 1.09 -13.84
CA PHE A 240 -19.79 -0.13 -14.65
C PHE A 240 -20.12 0.11 -16.12
N ARG A 241 -21.12 0.95 -16.43
CA ARG A 241 -21.40 1.35 -17.81
C ARG A 241 -20.22 2.06 -18.45
N ASP A 242 -19.62 3.03 -17.75
CA ASP A 242 -18.46 3.79 -18.24
C ASP A 242 -17.24 2.86 -18.46
N ILE A 243 -16.99 1.92 -17.55
CA ILE A 243 -15.83 1.02 -17.61
C ILE A 243 -16.00 -0.13 -18.61
N LEU A 244 -17.19 -0.71 -18.72
CA LEU A 244 -17.46 -1.83 -19.64
C LEU A 244 -17.91 -1.36 -21.03
N GLY A 245 -18.19 -0.06 -21.22
CA GLY A 245 -18.61 0.51 -22.50
C GLY A 245 -19.99 0.07 -22.98
N LEU A 246 -20.89 -0.28 -22.05
CA LEU A 246 -22.18 -0.89 -22.35
C LEU A 246 -23.25 0.15 -22.72
N GLN A 247 -24.08 -0.18 -23.71
CA GLN A 247 -25.25 0.62 -24.11
C GLN A 247 -26.46 0.32 -23.20
N GLU A 248 -27.44 1.24 -23.17
CA GLU A 248 -28.63 1.14 -22.31
C GLU A 248 -29.44 -0.16 -22.54
N ASN A 249 -29.50 -0.64 -23.77
CA ASN A 249 -30.25 -1.83 -24.18
C ASN A 249 -29.49 -3.15 -23.98
N GLU A 250 -28.22 -3.10 -23.58
CA GLU A 250 -27.37 -4.29 -23.36
C GLU A 250 -27.38 -4.74 -21.89
N TRP A 251 -28.11 -4.01 -21.04
CA TRP A 251 -28.07 -4.12 -19.60
C TRP A 251 -29.46 -4.39 -19.01
N ILE A 252 -29.56 -5.36 -18.12
CA ILE A 252 -30.76 -5.67 -17.34
C ILE A 252 -30.46 -5.42 -15.86
N LEU A 253 -31.27 -4.57 -15.22
CA LEU A 253 -31.28 -4.42 -13.77
C LEU A 253 -32.31 -5.36 -13.19
N SER A 254 -31.88 -6.26 -12.30
CA SER A 254 -32.81 -7.15 -11.60
C SER A 254 -33.82 -6.32 -10.82
N GLU A 255 -35.10 -6.64 -10.95
CA GLU A 255 -36.18 -6.04 -10.15
C GLU A 255 -36.03 -6.42 -8.67
N TRP A 256 -35.42 -7.58 -8.38
CA TRP A 256 -35.25 -8.12 -7.03
C TRP A 256 -33.77 -8.41 -6.73
N PRO A 257 -32.90 -7.38 -6.74
CA PRO A 257 -31.46 -7.58 -6.75
C PRO A 257 -30.93 -8.21 -5.45
N LEU A 258 -31.59 -7.98 -4.31
CA LEU A 258 -31.19 -8.58 -3.03
C LEU A 258 -31.62 -10.04 -2.85
N TYR A 259 -32.56 -10.53 -3.65
CA TYR A 259 -33.30 -11.76 -3.39
C TYR A 259 -32.98 -12.89 -4.37
N THR A 260 -32.15 -12.63 -5.37
CA THR A 260 -31.92 -13.55 -6.49
C THR A 260 -31.40 -14.92 -6.03
N CYS A 261 -30.44 -14.96 -5.08
CA CYS A 261 -29.94 -16.23 -4.53
C CYS A 261 -30.98 -16.97 -3.69
N ALA A 262 -31.76 -16.25 -2.85
CA ALA A 262 -32.84 -16.86 -2.08
C ALA A 262 -33.92 -17.44 -3.00
N LEU A 263 -34.25 -16.76 -4.10
CA LEU A 263 -35.14 -17.27 -5.14
C LEU A 263 -34.60 -18.55 -5.77
N GLY A 264 -33.33 -18.59 -6.16
CA GLY A 264 -32.71 -19.82 -6.71
C GLY A 264 -32.70 -20.98 -5.72
N ALA A 265 -32.45 -20.71 -4.43
CA ALA A 265 -32.55 -21.73 -3.38
C ALA A 265 -33.98 -22.28 -3.25
N ALA A 266 -35.00 -21.41 -3.32
CA ALA A 266 -36.40 -21.83 -3.35
C ALA A 266 -36.70 -22.68 -4.60
N LEU A 267 -36.28 -22.26 -5.79
CA LEU A 267 -36.50 -22.99 -7.05
C LEU A 267 -35.87 -24.39 -7.01
N ASN A 268 -34.67 -24.52 -6.45
CA ASN A 268 -34.05 -25.84 -6.25
C ASN A 268 -34.85 -26.70 -5.25
N ALA A 269 -35.28 -26.12 -4.13
CA ALA A 269 -36.14 -26.82 -3.18
C ALA A 269 -37.50 -27.24 -3.77
N ALA A 270 -38.03 -26.49 -4.73
CA ALA A 270 -39.26 -26.85 -5.43
C ALA A 270 -39.11 -28.16 -6.22
N GLN A 271 -37.94 -28.39 -6.82
CA GLN A 271 -37.65 -29.54 -7.68
C GLN A 271 -37.29 -30.80 -6.89
N SER A 272 -36.48 -30.67 -5.84
CA SER A 272 -35.90 -31.83 -5.11
C SER A 272 -36.20 -31.87 -3.62
N GLY A 273 -36.90 -30.88 -3.07
CA GLY A 273 -37.18 -30.78 -1.63
C GLY A 273 -38.42 -31.56 -1.19
N SER A 274 -38.41 -32.01 0.07
CA SER A 274 -39.57 -32.62 0.73
C SER A 274 -40.36 -31.56 1.51
N ALA A 275 -41.68 -31.58 1.41
CA ALA A 275 -42.54 -30.67 2.16
C ALA A 275 -42.62 -31.11 3.64
N ILE A 276 -42.31 -30.19 4.55
CA ILE A 276 -42.35 -30.42 6.00
C ILE A 276 -43.38 -29.50 6.62
N LEU A 277 -44.21 -30.03 7.51
CA LEU A 277 -45.19 -29.26 8.25
C LEU A 277 -44.53 -28.58 9.46
N PHE A 278 -44.62 -27.26 9.51
CA PHE A 278 -44.21 -26.44 10.64
C PHE A 278 -45.45 -25.82 11.28
N GLU A 279 -45.76 -26.17 12.54
CA GLU A 279 -46.96 -25.65 13.22
C GLU A 279 -46.74 -24.21 13.70
N ASN A 280 -45.51 -23.85 14.05
CA ASN A 280 -45.11 -22.53 14.54
C ASN A 280 -43.66 -22.19 14.14
N ARG A 281 -43.24 -20.96 14.48
CA ARG A 281 -41.86 -20.48 14.26
C ARG A 281 -40.82 -21.29 15.04
N GLU A 282 -41.14 -21.77 16.24
CA GLU A 282 -40.21 -22.54 17.07
C GLU A 282 -39.86 -23.89 16.43
N ASP A 283 -40.77 -24.49 15.67
CA ASP A 283 -40.51 -25.71 14.89
C ASP A 283 -39.49 -25.45 13.77
N LEU A 284 -39.63 -24.33 13.04
CA LEU A 284 -38.67 -23.94 12.01
C LEU A 284 -37.29 -23.64 12.60
N LEU A 285 -37.23 -22.93 13.74
CA LEU A 285 -35.98 -22.61 14.42
C LEU A 285 -35.28 -23.85 15.01
N ARG A 286 -36.04 -24.84 15.49
CA ARG A 286 -35.49 -26.12 15.95
C ARG A 286 -34.97 -26.96 14.78
N PHE A 287 -35.65 -26.90 13.64
CA PHE A 287 -35.26 -27.61 12.41
C PHE A 287 -33.98 -27.04 11.79
N LEU A 288 -33.80 -25.72 11.78
CA LEU A 288 -32.59 -25.02 11.33
C LEU A 288 -31.66 -24.75 12.52
N LYS A 289 -31.04 -25.81 13.05
CA LYS A 289 -30.31 -25.80 14.32
C LYS A 289 -29.02 -24.97 14.25
N ALA A 290 -28.95 -23.86 15.00
CA ALA A 290 -27.73 -23.07 15.14
C ALA A 290 -26.65 -23.79 15.98
N LYS A 291 -25.38 -23.70 15.57
CA LYS A 291 -24.22 -24.23 16.32
C LYS A 291 -23.99 -23.41 17.59
N LYS A 292 -23.66 -24.09 18.71
CA LYS A 292 -23.64 -23.49 20.06
C LYS A 292 -22.31 -22.91 20.56
N SER A 293 -21.17 -23.00 19.84
CA SER A 293 -19.89 -22.51 20.39
C SER A 293 -18.99 -21.81 19.38
N PHE A 294 -18.54 -20.60 19.75
CA PHE A 294 -17.35 -19.96 19.20
C PHE A 294 -16.11 -20.44 19.98
N PRO A 295 -14.93 -20.58 19.34
CA PRO A 295 -13.68 -20.91 20.04
C PRO A 295 -13.38 -19.89 21.15
N LYS A 296 -12.95 -20.34 22.33
CA LYS A 296 -12.41 -19.43 23.36
C LYS A 296 -11.09 -18.84 22.87
N SER A 297 -10.93 -17.52 23.00
CA SER A 297 -9.68 -16.82 22.69
C SER A 297 -8.51 -17.38 23.52
N LYS A 298 -7.34 -17.56 22.89
CA LYS A 298 -6.09 -17.96 23.57
C LYS A 298 -5.38 -16.78 24.25
N TYR A 299 -5.83 -15.54 24.02
CA TYR A 299 -5.19 -14.33 24.54
C TYR A 299 -5.60 -14.03 25.98
N LEU A 300 -4.65 -13.54 26.78
CA LEU A 300 -4.87 -13.11 28.17
C LEU A 300 -5.80 -11.89 28.24
N SER A 301 -6.60 -11.81 29.31
CA SER A 301 -7.41 -10.61 29.59
C SER A 301 -6.50 -9.41 29.84
N LEU A 302 -6.80 -8.28 29.20
CA LEU A 302 -6.04 -7.04 29.37
C LEU A 302 -6.21 -6.44 30.78
N GLY A 303 -7.28 -6.80 31.51
CA GLY A 303 -7.64 -6.20 32.80
C GLY A 303 -8.24 -4.80 32.65
N ALA A 304 -8.77 -4.25 33.73
CA ALA A 304 -9.28 -2.87 33.77
C ALA A 304 -8.15 -1.88 34.11
N LEU A 305 -8.18 -0.70 33.50
CA LEU A 305 -7.36 0.45 33.90
C LEU A 305 -8.25 1.55 34.44
N GLU A 306 -7.67 2.55 35.10
CA GLU A 306 -8.40 3.75 35.52
C GLU A 306 -8.52 4.74 34.35
N ASN A 307 -9.61 5.52 34.32
CA ASN A 307 -9.90 6.49 33.26
C ASN A 307 -8.72 7.45 33.02
N LEU A 308 -8.01 7.28 31.89
CA LEU A 308 -6.85 8.10 31.49
C LEU A 308 -7.23 9.34 30.65
N ILE A 309 -8.51 9.71 30.56
CA ILE A 309 -8.96 10.82 29.71
C ILE A 309 -9.12 12.09 30.55
N ALA A 310 -8.23 13.06 30.35
CA ALA A 310 -8.42 14.42 30.86
C ALA A 310 -9.32 15.22 29.90
N THR A 311 -10.29 15.96 30.45
CA THR A 311 -11.06 16.97 29.70
C THR A 311 -10.15 18.12 29.27
N GLU A 312 -10.34 18.63 28.04
CA GLU A 312 -9.52 19.75 27.57
C GLU A 312 -9.81 21.02 28.39
N PRO A 313 -8.78 21.85 28.66
CA PRO A 313 -8.94 23.05 29.47
C PRO A 313 -9.81 24.09 28.76
N SER A 314 -10.42 24.97 29.55
CA SER A 314 -11.14 26.17 29.10
C SER A 314 -10.67 27.36 29.92
N CYS A 315 -10.72 28.57 29.34
CA CYS A 315 -10.30 29.78 30.06
C CYS A 315 -11.30 30.14 31.16
N ALA A 316 -10.84 30.86 32.17
CA ALA A 316 -11.72 31.47 33.17
C ALA A 316 -12.57 32.58 32.52
N GLU A 317 -13.82 32.72 32.96
CA GLU A 317 -14.74 33.75 32.47
C GLU A 317 -14.21 35.17 32.81
N GLY A 318 -14.20 36.07 31.82
CA GLY A 318 -14.01 37.52 32.01
C GLY A 318 -12.67 38.14 31.58
N GLU A 319 -11.64 37.35 31.27
CA GLU A 319 -10.34 37.84 30.79
C GLU A 319 -10.15 37.62 29.27
N THR A 320 -9.47 38.55 28.59
CA THR A 320 -9.04 38.34 27.19
C THR A 320 -7.97 37.25 27.16
N ALA A 321 -8.25 36.14 26.50
CA ALA A 321 -7.30 35.03 26.37
C ALA A 321 -6.23 35.38 25.31
N ARG A 322 -5.03 35.72 25.77
CA ARG A 322 -3.87 36.03 24.91
C ARG A 322 -2.92 34.83 24.81
N GLY A 323 -2.57 34.42 23.59
CA GLY A 323 -1.66 33.30 23.39
C GLY A 323 -1.29 33.01 21.94
N PHE A 324 -0.64 31.88 21.73
CA PHE A 324 -0.24 31.32 20.44
C PHE A 324 -1.22 30.22 20.06
N LEU A 325 -1.74 30.28 18.84
CA LEU A 325 -2.69 29.31 18.31
C LEU A 325 -1.95 28.21 17.56
N GLY A 326 -2.16 26.97 17.95
CA GLY A 326 -1.76 25.80 17.20
C GLY A 326 -2.95 25.17 16.53
N VAL A 327 -2.80 24.78 15.26
CA VAL A 327 -3.83 24.06 14.50
C VAL A 327 -3.23 22.82 13.86
N ASP A 328 -3.68 21.66 14.29
CA ASP A 328 -3.31 20.37 13.74
C ASP A 328 -4.45 19.85 12.87
N VAL A 329 -4.26 19.90 11.55
CA VAL A 329 -5.25 19.40 10.59
C VAL A 329 -4.86 17.99 10.20
N GLY A 330 -5.41 17.03 10.93
CA GLY A 330 -5.41 15.64 10.57
C GLY A 330 -6.52 15.31 9.58
N SER A 331 -6.44 14.10 9.05
CA SER A 331 -7.39 13.52 8.11
C SER A 331 -8.65 12.97 8.78
N VAL A 332 -8.55 12.58 10.06
CA VAL A 332 -9.68 12.15 10.89
C VAL A 332 -10.20 13.32 11.73
N SER A 333 -9.31 14.06 12.40
CA SER A 333 -9.66 15.18 13.26
C SER A 333 -8.84 16.43 12.98
N THR A 334 -9.42 17.58 13.30
CA THR A 334 -8.79 18.88 13.31
C THR A 334 -8.78 19.36 14.76
N ASN A 335 -7.58 19.66 15.26
CA ASN A 335 -7.34 19.93 16.66
C ASN A 335 -6.77 21.35 16.80
N LEU A 336 -7.28 22.13 17.75
CA LEU A 336 -6.80 23.48 18.02
C LEU A 336 -6.36 23.57 19.49
N ALA A 337 -5.28 24.30 19.73
CA ALA A 337 -4.79 24.59 21.08
C ALA A 337 -4.35 26.05 21.19
N LEU A 338 -4.74 26.72 22.27
CA LEU A 338 -4.26 28.04 22.62
C LEU A 338 -3.26 27.92 23.77
N VAL A 339 -2.04 28.42 23.57
CA VAL A 339 -0.94 28.32 24.54
C VAL A 339 -0.46 29.70 24.96
N ASP A 340 -0.30 29.95 26.26
CA ASP A 340 0.19 31.24 26.76
C ASP A 340 1.72 31.42 26.59
N GLY A 341 2.24 32.62 26.90
CA GLY A 341 3.68 32.89 26.82
C GLY A 341 4.55 31.98 27.70
N ARG A 342 3.99 31.36 28.75
CA ARG A 342 4.69 30.41 29.62
C ARG A 342 4.63 28.96 29.10
N GLY A 343 3.90 28.70 28.01
CA GLY A 343 3.71 27.35 27.47
C GLY A 343 2.51 26.60 28.06
N ARG A 344 1.67 27.25 28.87
CA ARG A 344 0.49 26.60 29.46
C ARG A 344 -0.67 26.61 28.46
N VAL A 345 -1.38 25.48 28.35
CA VAL A 345 -2.57 25.35 27.49
C VAL A 345 -3.75 26.05 28.17
N LEU A 346 -4.25 27.10 27.53
CA LEU A 346 -5.39 27.90 28.00
C LEU A 346 -6.73 27.29 27.56
N ALA A 347 -6.79 26.79 26.34
CA ALA A 347 -7.95 26.11 25.79
C ALA A 347 -7.54 25.12 24.71
N GLY A 348 -8.32 24.05 24.55
CA GLY A 348 -8.15 23.06 23.49
C GLY A 348 -9.47 22.68 22.85
N VAL A 349 -9.43 22.25 21.59
CA VAL A 349 -10.61 21.78 20.84
C VAL A 349 -10.22 20.59 19.97
N TYR A 350 -11.09 19.60 19.92
CA TYR A 350 -11.04 18.46 19.02
C TYR A 350 -12.33 18.43 18.21
N VAL A 351 -12.22 18.51 16.89
CA VAL A 351 -13.38 18.39 15.97
C VAL A 351 -13.09 17.38 14.86
N PRO A 352 -14.06 16.58 14.39
CA PRO A 352 -13.83 15.67 13.28
C PRO A 352 -13.62 16.41 11.94
N THR A 353 -12.51 16.17 11.24
CA THR A 353 -12.21 16.81 9.94
C THR A 353 -13.26 16.50 8.88
N SER A 354 -13.77 15.26 8.86
CA SER A 354 -14.89 14.84 7.99
C SER A 354 -14.69 15.15 6.50
N GLY A 355 -13.43 15.14 6.02
CA GLY A 355 -13.09 15.53 4.65
C GLY A 355 -13.28 17.00 4.30
N ARG A 356 -13.58 17.84 5.28
CA ARG A 356 -13.90 19.26 5.15
C ARG A 356 -12.96 20.09 6.05
N PRO A 357 -11.66 20.12 5.72
CA PRO A 357 -10.65 20.71 6.59
C PRO A 357 -10.86 22.22 6.84
N ILE A 358 -11.40 22.97 5.88
CA ILE A 358 -11.67 24.41 6.06
C ILE A 358 -12.80 24.62 7.08
N GLU A 359 -13.88 23.87 6.92
CA GLU A 359 -15.04 23.92 7.79
C GLU A 359 -14.71 23.43 9.20
N ALA A 360 -13.88 22.38 9.32
CA ALA A 360 -13.40 21.89 10.61
C ALA A 360 -12.54 22.94 11.32
N VAL A 361 -11.66 23.66 10.60
CA VAL A 361 -10.90 24.78 11.19
C VAL A 361 -11.84 25.91 11.65
N ARG A 362 -12.89 26.24 10.88
CA ARG A 362 -13.90 27.25 11.25
C ARG A 362 -14.66 26.87 12.50
N GLU A 363 -15.19 25.65 12.53
CA GLU A 363 -15.93 25.09 13.65
C GLU A 363 -15.05 25.04 14.90
N GLY A 364 -13.83 24.50 14.76
CA GLY A 364 -12.85 24.41 15.83
C GLY A 364 -12.49 25.79 16.41
N TYR A 365 -12.29 26.78 15.55
CA TYR A 365 -12.01 28.16 15.98
C TYR A 365 -13.20 28.78 16.73
N GLY A 366 -14.43 28.58 16.25
CA GLY A 366 -15.64 29.06 16.92
C GLY A 366 -15.84 28.45 18.31
N ILE A 367 -15.59 27.15 18.45
CA ILE A 367 -15.62 26.46 19.75
C ILE A 367 -14.51 26.98 20.67
N LEU A 368 -13.29 27.15 20.14
CA LEU A 368 -12.15 27.65 20.91
C LEU A 368 -12.42 29.05 21.46
N LYS A 369 -12.95 29.95 20.60
CA LYS A 369 -13.36 31.31 21.00
C LYS A 369 -14.41 31.29 22.10
N SER A 370 -15.39 30.39 22.01
CA SER A 370 -16.43 30.22 23.03
C SER A 370 -15.84 29.74 24.37
N ARG A 371 -14.89 28.78 24.33
CA ARG A 371 -14.14 28.32 25.53
C ARG A 371 -13.22 29.39 26.13
N CYS A 372 -12.95 30.46 25.38
CA CYS A 372 -12.13 31.61 25.78
C CYS A 372 -12.96 32.86 26.13
N GLY A 373 -14.26 32.74 26.41
CA GLY A 373 -15.10 33.89 26.80
C GLY A 373 -15.34 34.90 25.68
N GLY A 374 -15.14 34.52 24.41
CA GLY A 374 -15.45 35.34 23.24
C GLY A 374 -14.37 36.36 22.83
N LYS A 375 -13.29 36.53 23.59
CA LYS A 375 -12.19 37.48 23.27
C LYS A 375 -10.84 36.76 23.20
N LEU A 376 -10.33 36.59 21.99
CA LEU A 376 -9.04 35.96 21.71
C LEU A 376 -8.05 37.00 21.17
N GLU A 377 -6.82 37.00 21.70
CA GLU A 377 -5.71 37.76 21.13
C GLU A 377 -4.57 36.82 20.75
N ILE A 378 -4.34 36.66 19.45
CA ILE A 378 -3.40 35.68 18.91
C ILE A 378 -2.06 36.37 18.61
N SER A 379 -1.01 35.94 19.30
CA SER A 379 0.36 36.44 19.17
C SER A 379 1.17 35.72 18.10
N GLY A 380 0.73 34.53 17.68
CA GLY A 380 1.30 33.77 16.58
C GLY A 380 0.52 32.48 16.32
N ILE A 381 0.63 31.96 15.10
CA ILE A 381 -0.11 30.80 14.61
C ILE A 381 0.88 29.76 14.08
N GLY A 382 0.79 28.54 14.63
CA GLY A 382 1.49 27.36 14.14
C GLY A 382 0.49 26.38 13.53
N THR A 383 0.87 25.73 12.42
CA THR A 383 0.06 24.69 11.80
C THR A 383 0.84 23.39 11.60
N THR A 384 0.18 22.26 11.83
CA THR A 384 0.74 20.92 11.68
C THR A 384 -0.30 19.91 11.21
N GLY A 385 0.12 18.65 11.09
CA GLY A 385 -0.65 17.56 10.51
C GLY A 385 -0.53 17.48 9.00
N SER A 386 -1.38 16.67 8.40
CA SER A 386 -1.36 16.39 6.96
C SER A 386 -2.01 17.50 6.12
N GLY A 387 -2.98 18.23 6.68
CA GLY A 387 -3.62 19.42 6.09
C GLY A 387 -2.91 20.74 6.46
N ARG A 388 -1.73 20.70 7.08
CA ARG A 388 -1.03 21.89 7.61
C ARG A 388 -0.80 23.01 6.59
N HIS A 389 -0.51 22.68 5.34
CA HIS A 389 -0.26 23.70 4.33
C HIS A 389 -1.55 24.42 3.91
N LEU A 390 -2.68 23.71 3.90
CA LEU A 390 -4.00 24.28 3.67
C LEU A 390 -4.37 25.21 4.83
N ALA A 391 -4.27 24.73 6.08
CA ALA A 391 -4.54 25.54 7.27
C ALA A 391 -3.59 26.72 7.37
N GLY A 392 -2.29 26.52 7.11
CA GLY A 392 -1.28 27.57 7.17
C GLY A 392 -1.56 28.70 6.20
N ARG A 393 -2.06 28.41 5.01
CA ARG A 393 -2.47 29.43 4.02
C ARG A 393 -3.79 30.10 4.37
N LEU A 394 -4.76 29.32 4.84
CA LEU A 394 -6.04 29.83 5.29
C LEU A 394 -5.85 30.81 6.46
N LEU A 395 -5.01 30.46 7.43
CA LEU A 395 -4.79 31.21 8.66
C LEU A 395 -3.64 32.22 8.59
N ARG A 396 -2.87 32.25 7.49
CA ARG A 396 -1.61 33.00 7.38
C ARG A 396 -0.66 32.69 8.55
N ALA A 397 -0.46 31.39 8.78
CA ALA A 397 0.33 30.91 9.90
C ALA A 397 1.79 31.39 9.83
N ASP A 398 2.33 31.81 10.97
CA ASP A 398 3.74 32.19 11.11
C ASP A 398 4.66 30.98 10.93
N VAL A 399 4.16 29.79 11.32
CA VAL A 399 4.90 28.53 11.20
C VAL A 399 4.03 27.42 10.65
N ILE A 400 4.58 26.70 9.67
CA ILE A 400 4.05 25.42 9.20
C ILE A 400 5.13 24.37 9.48
N HIS A 401 4.84 23.38 10.30
CA HIS A 401 5.81 22.35 10.70
C HIS A 401 5.22 20.95 10.60
N ASN A 402 6.06 19.97 10.29
CA ASN A 402 5.67 18.56 10.31
C ASN A 402 5.20 18.11 11.70
N GLU A 403 4.36 17.08 11.70
CA GLU A 403 3.69 16.55 12.88
C GLU A 403 4.65 15.88 13.87
N ILE A 404 5.68 15.19 13.38
CA ILE A 404 6.66 14.48 14.23
C ILE A 404 7.33 15.48 15.19
N THR A 405 7.85 16.58 14.65
CA THR A 405 8.49 17.62 15.46
C THR A 405 7.50 18.28 16.42
N CYS A 406 6.26 18.56 15.99
CA CYS A 406 5.23 19.11 16.88
C CYS A 406 4.88 18.16 18.04
N GLN A 407 4.65 16.87 17.76
CA GLN A 407 4.35 15.86 18.78
C GLN A 407 5.49 15.71 19.79
N MET A 408 6.74 15.71 19.29
CA MET A 408 7.93 15.70 20.14
C MET A 408 7.99 16.94 21.05
N GLN A 409 7.85 18.15 20.49
CA GLN A 409 7.91 19.40 21.26
C GLN A 409 6.84 19.45 22.34
N SER A 410 5.60 19.05 22.04
CA SER A 410 4.55 18.95 23.06
C SER A 410 4.91 17.94 24.14
N THR A 411 5.37 16.75 23.76
CA THR A 411 5.64 15.67 24.73
C THR A 411 6.80 16.02 25.65
N VAL A 412 7.92 16.52 25.10
CA VAL A 412 9.09 16.96 25.88
C VAL A 412 8.75 18.13 26.81
N HIS A 413 7.81 19.00 26.43
CA HIS A 413 7.35 20.08 27.31
C HIS A 413 6.70 19.56 28.60
N TYR A 414 5.92 18.48 28.54
CA TYR A 414 5.26 17.88 29.70
C TYR A 414 6.11 16.82 30.41
N PHE A 415 6.96 16.13 29.67
CA PHE A 415 7.81 15.03 30.13
C PHE A 415 9.25 15.23 29.62
N PRO A 416 10.05 16.11 30.25
CA PRO A 416 11.42 16.42 29.79
C PRO A 416 12.37 15.22 29.70
N GLU A 417 12.07 14.15 30.44
CA GLU A 417 12.81 12.88 30.48
C GLU A 417 12.43 11.88 29.38
N THR A 418 11.54 12.25 28.46
CA THR A 418 11.07 11.36 27.39
C THR A 418 12.21 10.91 26.49
N ASP A 419 12.36 9.59 26.35
CA ASP A 419 13.27 8.97 25.37
C ASP A 419 12.52 8.42 24.15
N THR A 420 11.23 8.10 24.27
CA THR A 420 10.46 7.38 23.26
C THR A 420 9.01 7.86 23.28
N ILE A 421 8.46 8.13 22.10
CA ILE A 421 7.06 8.51 21.91
C ILE A 421 6.43 7.54 20.93
N PHE A 422 5.30 6.96 21.34
CA PHE A 422 4.39 6.24 20.46
C PHE A 422 3.17 7.12 20.22
N GLU A 423 2.94 7.49 18.96
CA GLU A 423 1.75 8.22 18.53
C GLU A 423 0.90 7.27 17.69
N ILE A 424 -0.33 7.02 18.12
CA ILE A 424 -1.27 6.16 17.40
C ILE A 424 -2.36 7.05 16.82
N GLY A 425 -2.13 7.48 15.58
CA GLY A 425 -3.05 8.32 14.84
C GLY A 425 -4.21 7.53 14.24
N GLY A 426 -5.11 8.27 13.60
CA GLY A 426 -6.22 7.67 12.86
C GLY A 426 -5.77 6.91 11.61
N GLN A 427 -4.60 7.21 11.04
CA GLN A 427 -4.17 6.68 9.75
C GLN A 427 -2.74 6.20 9.70
N ASP A 428 -1.89 6.84 10.49
CA ASP A 428 -0.52 6.45 10.69
C ASP A 428 -0.29 6.19 12.18
N SER A 429 0.82 5.52 12.45
CA SER A 429 1.32 5.28 13.79
C SER A 429 2.81 5.53 13.75
N LYS A 430 3.31 6.28 14.72
CA LYS A 430 4.66 6.83 14.71
C LYS A 430 5.39 6.37 15.97
N TYR A 431 6.63 5.94 15.76
CA TYR A 431 7.63 5.78 16.80
C TYR A 431 8.62 6.93 16.64
N ILE A 432 8.88 7.65 17.73
CA ILE A 432 9.80 8.79 17.75
C ILE A 432 10.76 8.54 18.90
N SER A 433 12.05 8.45 18.59
CA SER A 433 13.14 8.38 19.55
C SER A 433 13.66 9.78 19.82
N VAL A 434 13.82 10.12 21.09
CA VAL A 434 14.19 11.45 21.58
C VAL A 434 15.43 11.32 22.45
N LYS A 435 16.37 12.26 22.29
CA LYS A 435 17.55 12.38 23.14
C LYS A 435 17.82 13.84 23.46
N ASP A 436 17.92 14.17 24.74
CA ASP A 436 18.17 15.53 25.22
C ASP A 436 17.19 16.57 24.63
N GLY A 437 15.91 16.18 24.50
CA GLY A 437 14.85 17.01 23.91
C GLY A 437 14.92 17.18 22.38
N LYS A 438 15.77 16.42 21.69
CA LYS A 438 15.97 16.46 20.24
C LYS A 438 15.56 15.15 19.57
N LEU A 439 15.15 15.25 18.32
CA LEU A 439 14.80 14.09 17.50
C LEU A 439 16.06 13.28 17.20
N LEU A 440 16.07 12.00 17.62
CA LEU A 440 17.19 11.08 17.39
C LEU A 440 16.91 10.11 16.23
N ASP A 441 15.70 9.57 16.16
CA ASP A 441 15.27 8.62 15.13
C ASP A 441 13.73 8.63 15.06
N PHE A 442 13.16 8.23 13.94
CA PHE A 442 11.72 8.05 13.81
C PHE A 442 11.39 6.94 12.80
N THR A 443 10.29 6.25 13.05
CA THR A 443 9.68 5.38 12.06
C THR A 443 8.18 5.54 12.08
N MET A 444 7.54 5.31 10.94
CA MET A 444 6.09 5.31 10.83
C MET A 444 5.65 4.01 10.18
N ASN A 445 4.44 3.56 10.48
CA ASN A 445 3.83 2.49 9.71
C ASN A 445 3.92 2.81 8.21
N LYS A 446 4.13 1.75 7.42
CA LYS A 446 4.09 1.83 5.95
C LYS A 446 2.63 2.07 5.53
N ILE A 447 2.28 1.87 4.25
CA ILE A 447 0.94 2.19 3.73
C ILE A 447 -0.21 1.39 4.40
N CYS A 448 0.07 0.45 5.32
CA CYS A 448 -0.93 -0.39 5.99
C CYS A 448 -1.70 0.35 7.10
N ALA A 449 -3.03 0.15 7.16
CA ALA A 449 -3.88 0.64 8.25
C ALA A 449 -3.71 -0.15 9.56
N ALA A 450 -3.08 -1.35 9.51
CA ALA A 450 -2.84 -2.16 10.70
C ALA A 450 -1.99 -1.38 11.71
N GLY A 451 -2.43 -1.39 12.97
CA GLY A 451 -1.81 -0.63 14.06
C GLY A 451 -2.38 0.77 14.30
N THR A 452 -3.34 1.23 13.49
CA THR A 452 -3.90 2.60 13.56
C THR A 452 -5.34 2.61 14.12
N GLY A 453 -5.82 3.79 14.56
CA GLY A 453 -7.21 3.95 15.02
C GLY A 453 -8.25 3.56 13.97
N SER A 454 -8.01 3.84 12.69
CA SER A 454 -8.94 3.44 11.62
C SER A 454 -9.12 1.94 11.49
N PHE A 455 -8.12 1.12 11.79
CA PHE A 455 -8.28 -0.33 11.73
C PHE A 455 -9.33 -0.78 12.74
N LEU A 456 -9.31 -0.20 13.96
CA LEU A 456 -10.32 -0.50 14.97
C LEU A 456 -11.71 -0.07 14.49
N GLU A 457 -11.86 1.14 13.94
CA GLU A 457 -13.12 1.61 13.34
C GLU A 457 -13.66 0.64 12.27
N GLU A 458 -12.76 0.14 11.41
CA GLU A 458 -13.09 -0.79 10.33
C GLU A 458 -13.55 -2.16 10.82
N GLN A 459 -13.02 -2.64 11.94
CA GLN A 459 -13.43 -3.92 12.54
C GLN A 459 -14.69 -3.79 13.40
N ALA A 460 -14.89 -2.65 14.08
CA ALA A 460 -16.04 -2.44 14.96
C ALA A 460 -17.34 -2.15 14.19
N GLY A 461 -17.26 -1.43 13.07
CA GLY A 461 -18.42 -1.05 12.26
C GLY A 461 -19.30 -2.23 11.81
N PRO A 462 -18.75 -3.29 11.19
CA PRO A 462 -19.51 -4.48 10.79
C PRO A 462 -20.23 -5.19 11.95
N LEU A 463 -19.67 -5.08 13.17
CA LEU A 463 -20.27 -5.64 14.39
C LEU A 463 -21.37 -4.72 14.98
N GLY A 464 -21.57 -3.54 14.40
CA GLY A 464 -22.52 -2.53 14.89
C GLY A 464 -22.07 -1.84 16.17
N ILE A 465 -20.76 -1.87 16.48
CA ILE A 465 -20.20 -1.34 17.72
C ILE A 465 -19.62 0.06 17.45
N GLN A 466 -20.05 1.07 18.20
CA GLN A 466 -19.45 2.41 18.14
C GLN A 466 -18.08 2.43 18.82
N ILE A 467 -17.05 2.97 18.17
CA ILE A 467 -15.70 3.06 18.78
C ILE A 467 -15.71 3.91 20.06
N GLU A 468 -16.35 5.07 19.99
CA GLU A 468 -16.52 5.95 21.14
C GLU A 468 -17.63 5.42 22.07
N GLY A 469 -17.30 5.24 23.35
CA GLY A 469 -18.26 4.80 24.37
C GLY A 469 -18.55 3.29 24.37
N GLU A 470 -19.05 2.73 23.28
CA GLU A 470 -19.58 1.35 23.25
C GLU A 470 -18.49 0.27 23.13
N PHE A 471 -17.63 0.36 22.11
CA PHE A 471 -16.43 -0.48 21.97
C PHE A 471 -15.54 -0.29 23.21
N SER A 472 -15.46 0.94 23.70
CA SER A 472 -14.72 1.30 24.90
C SER A 472 -15.25 0.60 26.16
N ALA A 473 -16.56 0.41 26.29
CA ALA A 473 -17.19 -0.30 27.40
C ALA A 473 -17.07 -1.83 27.22
N LEU A 474 -17.24 -2.35 26.00
CA LEU A 474 -17.11 -3.77 25.69
C LEU A 474 -15.66 -4.28 25.80
N ALA A 475 -14.69 -3.43 25.44
CA ALA A 475 -13.25 -3.68 25.61
C ALA A 475 -12.70 -3.15 26.96
N ALA A 476 -13.56 -2.53 27.76
CA ALA A 476 -13.34 -1.95 29.11
C ALA A 476 -12.18 -0.94 29.31
N GLN A 477 -11.60 -0.40 28.23
CA GLN A 477 -11.19 1.02 28.04
C GLN A 477 -10.23 1.09 26.84
N ALA A 478 -10.68 1.47 25.64
CA ALA A 478 -9.88 1.35 24.40
C ALA A 478 -8.46 1.96 24.49
N ASN A 479 -8.30 3.21 24.93
CA ASN A 479 -6.97 3.82 25.11
C ASN A 479 -6.15 3.11 26.19
N ALA A 480 -6.79 2.74 27.30
CA ALA A 480 -6.11 2.05 28.36
C ALA A 480 -5.74 0.61 27.95
N SER A 481 -6.53 -0.05 27.11
CA SER A 481 -6.30 -1.38 26.57
C SER A 481 -5.14 -1.40 25.59
N VAL A 482 -5.01 -0.37 24.74
CA VAL A 482 -3.85 -0.16 23.87
C VAL A 482 -2.62 0.14 24.72
N VAL A 483 -2.71 1.08 25.67
CA VAL A 483 -1.62 1.39 26.62
C VAL A 483 -1.20 0.14 27.40
N ARG A 484 -2.16 -0.70 27.82
CA ARG A 484 -1.90 -1.95 28.54
C ARG A 484 -1.26 -2.99 27.65
N ALA A 485 -1.73 -3.14 26.42
CA ALA A 485 -1.14 -4.04 25.44
C ALA A 485 0.32 -3.64 25.17
N PHE A 486 0.60 -2.36 24.94
CA PHE A 486 1.97 -1.85 24.82
C PHE A 486 2.77 -2.08 26.10
N SER A 487 2.22 -1.82 27.28
CA SER A 487 2.91 -2.09 28.55
C SER A 487 3.24 -3.57 28.76
N LEU A 488 2.34 -4.48 28.38
CA LEU A 488 2.57 -5.93 28.46
C LEU A 488 3.61 -6.39 27.44
N LEU A 489 3.53 -5.89 26.20
CA LEU A 489 4.48 -6.20 25.13
C LEU A 489 5.89 -5.68 25.42
N LEU A 490 5.99 -4.46 25.96
CA LEU A 490 7.29 -3.83 26.26
C LEU A 490 7.87 -4.24 27.60
N GLY A 491 7.05 -4.80 28.51
CA GLY A 491 7.43 -5.03 29.91
C GLY A 491 7.77 -3.73 30.67
N ARG A 492 7.18 -2.60 30.26
CA ARG A 492 7.47 -1.24 30.76
C ARG A 492 6.17 -0.48 31.06
N THR A 493 6.22 0.47 31.99
CA THR A 493 5.11 1.40 32.21
C THR A 493 5.04 2.43 31.08
N VAL A 494 3.89 2.55 30.43
CA VAL A 494 3.64 3.56 29.38
C VAL A 494 2.88 4.74 30.00
N ARG A 495 3.36 5.97 29.76
CA ARG A 495 2.70 7.21 30.20
C ARG A 495 1.87 7.79 29.05
N VAL A 496 0.68 8.28 29.36
CA VAL A 496 -0.20 8.94 28.38
C VAL A 496 -0.06 10.45 28.51
N HIS A 497 0.11 11.14 27.38
CA HIS A 497 0.14 12.61 27.34
C HIS A 497 -1.17 13.20 27.90
N PRO A 498 -1.12 14.20 28.80
CA PRO A 498 -2.31 14.73 29.46
C PRO A 498 -3.32 15.32 28.47
N PHE A 499 -2.84 15.85 27.35
CA PHE A 499 -3.65 16.41 26.26
C PHE A 499 -3.47 15.63 24.95
N ASN A 500 -3.49 14.30 25.00
CA ASN A 500 -3.18 13.42 23.86
C ASN A 500 -3.99 13.69 22.57
N ARG A 501 -5.21 14.27 22.67
CA ARG A 501 -6.05 14.61 21.51
C ARG A 501 -5.62 15.88 20.77
N ILE A 502 -4.84 16.74 21.42
CA ILE A 502 -4.45 18.06 20.88
C ILE A 502 -2.94 18.31 20.96
N SER A 503 -2.13 17.28 21.25
CA SER A 503 -0.68 17.40 21.43
C SER A 503 0.03 17.93 20.18
N GLY A 504 -0.39 17.51 18.98
CA GLY A 504 0.10 18.09 17.73
C GLY A 504 -0.13 19.60 17.66
N ALA A 505 -1.34 20.06 18.00
CA ALA A 505 -1.67 21.48 18.03
C ALA A 505 -0.86 22.23 19.09
N ILE A 506 -0.68 21.67 20.29
CA ILE A 506 0.17 22.26 21.35
C ILE A 506 1.60 22.44 20.83
N GLY A 507 2.16 21.41 20.21
CA GLY A 507 3.49 21.46 19.61
C GLY A 507 3.64 22.56 18.56
N ALA A 508 2.65 22.71 17.68
CA ALA A 508 2.63 23.77 16.69
C ALA A 508 2.59 25.17 17.34
N ALA A 509 1.78 25.35 18.40
CA ALA A 509 1.72 26.59 19.15
C ALA A 509 3.04 26.92 19.86
N LEU A 510 3.70 25.92 20.46
CA LEU A 510 5.00 26.07 21.12
C LEU A 510 6.09 26.49 20.13
N ILE A 511 6.14 25.89 18.94
CA ILE A 511 7.10 26.29 17.90
C ILE A 511 6.79 27.71 17.39
N ALA A 512 5.52 28.06 17.22
CA ALA A 512 5.12 29.42 16.84
C ALA A 512 5.56 30.44 17.90
N LYS A 513 5.43 30.09 19.19
CA LYS A 513 5.93 30.90 20.32
C LYS A 513 7.44 31.10 20.26
N GLU A 514 8.22 30.07 19.96
CA GLU A 514 9.69 30.16 19.88
C GLU A 514 10.17 31.02 18.71
N ARG A 515 9.45 30.99 17.58
CA ARG A 515 9.80 31.77 16.38
C ARG A 515 9.25 33.20 16.39
N ALA A 516 8.31 33.51 17.28
CA ALA A 516 7.80 34.86 17.43
C ALA A 516 8.89 35.79 17.99
N HIS A 517 9.17 36.90 17.31
CA HIS A 517 10.14 37.88 17.79
C HIS A 517 9.57 38.60 19.04
N PRO A 518 10.30 38.67 20.16
CA PRO A 518 9.85 39.33 21.39
C PRO A 518 9.50 40.82 21.22
N GLU A 519 10.04 41.47 20.18
CA GLU A 519 9.91 42.92 19.94
C GLU A 519 8.72 43.31 19.05
N SER A 520 8.08 42.36 18.37
CA SER A 520 6.87 42.62 17.60
C SER A 520 5.65 42.33 18.47
N GLY A 521 5.15 43.35 19.18
CA GLY A 521 3.79 43.32 19.72
C GLY A 521 2.83 42.85 18.62
N GLY A 522 1.95 41.90 18.96
CA GLY A 522 1.17 41.05 18.05
C GLY A 522 1.05 41.54 16.60
N SER A 523 1.50 40.71 15.65
CA SER A 523 1.44 41.03 14.22
C SER A 523 0.05 41.55 13.81
N PRO A 524 -0.06 42.72 13.14
CA PRO A 524 -1.34 43.23 12.61
C PRO A 524 -2.10 42.22 11.75
N ILE A 525 -1.38 41.23 11.20
CA ILE A 525 -1.90 40.17 10.32
C ILE A 525 -2.95 39.30 11.03
N HIS A 526 -2.87 39.14 12.36
CA HIS A 526 -3.76 38.25 13.12
C HIS A 526 -5.04 38.92 13.63
N GLN A 527 -5.14 40.26 13.53
CA GLN A 527 -6.33 41.01 13.95
C GLN A 527 -7.53 40.76 13.01
N GLU A 528 -7.27 40.47 11.74
CA GLU A 528 -8.28 40.15 10.71
C GLU A 528 -8.57 38.63 10.57
N LEU A 529 -8.01 37.80 11.46
CA LEU A 529 -8.11 36.34 11.34
C LEU A 529 -9.56 35.85 11.34
N GLU A 530 -10.40 36.41 12.20
CA GLU A 530 -11.80 36.00 12.32
C GLU A 530 -12.58 36.30 11.03
N GLU A 531 -12.41 37.49 10.47
CA GLU A 531 -13.02 37.87 9.19
C GLU A 531 -12.57 36.92 8.08
N ARG A 532 -11.26 36.64 8.01
CA ARG A 532 -10.69 35.72 7.00
C ARG A 532 -11.21 34.30 7.13
N ILE A 533 -11.33 33.77 8.36
CA ILE A 533 -11.87 32.43 8.61
C ILE A 533 -13.34 32.36 8.16
N GLN A 534 -14.12 33.43 8.36
CA GLN A 534 -15.55 33.48 8.02
C GLN A 534 -15.86 33.82 6.55
N GLN A 535 -14.89 34.31 5.77
CA GLN A 535 -15.09 34.67 4.35
C GLN A 535 -15.69 33.53 3.52
N GLU A 536 -16.59 33.85 2.59
CA GLU A 536 -17.07 32.85 1.63
C GLU A 536 -15.93 32.36 0.72
N TYR A 537 -15.95 31.08 0.40
CA TYR A 537 -15.02 30.47 -0.53
C TYR A 537 -15.74 29.60 -1.56
N SER A 538 -15.12 29.45 -2.73
CA SER A 538 -15.51 28.46 -3.71
C SER A 538 -14.34 27.55 -4.02
N VAL A 539 -14.64 26.28 -4.30
CA VAL A 539 -13.63 25.29 -4.69
C VAL A 539 -13.90 24.82 -6.10
N SER A 540 -12.86 24.80 -6.92
CA SER A 540 -12.87 24.27 -8.27
C SER A 540 -11.66 23.38 -8.46
N SER A 541 -11.72 22.41 -9.38
CA SER A 541 -10.60 21.54 -9.71
C SER A 541 -10.34 21.55 -11.21
N PHE A 542 -9.07 21.57 -11.59
CA PHE A 542 -8.66 21.42 -12.99
C PHE A 542 -7.49 20.45 -13.09
N GLU A 543 -7.33 19.86 -14.26
CA GLU A 543 -6.20 18.99 -14.53
C GLU A 543 -5.07 19.81 -15.16
N CYS A 544 -3.86 19.69 -14.62
CA CYS A 544 -2.71 20.45 -15.09
C CYS A 544 -2.16 19.87 -16.41
N PRO A 545 -2.20 20.60 -17.54
CA PRO A 545 -1.76 20.07 -18.85
C PRO A 545 -0.24 20.13 -19.05
N GLN A 546 0.52 20.49 -18.02
CA GLN A 546 1.88 21.00 -18.18
C GLN A 546 2.97 19.93 -18.21
N CYS A 547 2.66 18.70 -17.77
CA CYS A 547 3.55 17.55 -17.88
C CYS A 547 2.74 16.26 -17.84
N SER A 548 3.43 15.15 -18.10
CA SER A 548 2.92 13.78 -18.09
C SER A 548 2.22 13.39 -16.78
N ASN A 549 2.55 14.01 -15.65
CA ASN A 549 1.87 13.74 -14.36
C ASN A 549 0.39 14.16 -14.34
N ARG A 550 -0.04 15.09 -15.21
CA ARG A 550 -1.43 15.57 -15.33
C ARG A 550 -2.16 15.73 -13.98
N CYS A 551 -1.48 16.37 -13.01
CA CYS A 551 -1.97 16.45 -11.63
C CYS A 551 -3.35 17.10 -11.57
N GLN A 552 -4.26 16.58 -10.74
CA GLN A 552 -5.50 17.27 -10.38
C GLN A 552 -5.19 18.38 -9.37
N VAL A 553 -5.31 19.63 -9.80
CA VAL A 553 -5.05 20.83 -9.01
C VAL A 553 -6.38 21.44 -8.59
N ASN A 554 -6.54 21.62 -7.28
CA ASN A 554 -7.68 22.30 -6.71
C ASN A 554 -7.34 23.78 -6.49
N LYS A 555 -8.30 24.64 -6.81
CA LYS A 555 -8.25 26.08 -6.63
C LYS A 555 -9.37 26.47 -5.66
N ILE A 556 -8.97 27.03 -4.53
CA ILE A 556 -9.84 27.58 -3.50
C ILE A 556 -9.81 29.10 -3.65
N LEU A 557 -10.92 29.71 -4.07
CA LEU A 557 -11.06 31.15 -4.17
C LEU A 557 -11.68 31.67 -2.87
N LEU A 558 -10.89 32.37 -2.06
CA LEU A 558 -11.29 33.01 -0.80
C LEU A 558 -11.36 34.52 -1.05
N GLY A 559 -12.57 35.07 -1.22
CA GLY A 559 -12.75 36.44 -1.69
C GLY A 559 -12.09 36.68 -3.06
N ARG A 560 -11.01 37.48 -3.10
CA ARG A 560 -10.21 37.74 -4.33
C ARG A 560 -8.92 36.91 -4.40
N GLU A 561 -8.57 36.20 -3.33
CA GLU A 561 -7.34 35.42 -3.22
C GLU A 561 -7.59 33.99 -3.72
N ALA A 562 -6.73 33.50 -4.62
CA ALA A 562 -6.81 32.13 -5.12
C ALA A 562 -5.71 31.29 -4.49
N LEU A 563 -6.05 30.30 -3.68
CA LEU A 563 -5.14 29.31 -3.11
C LEU A 563 -5.17 28.04 -3.95
N PHE A 564 -3.99 27.53 -4.30
CA PHE A 564 -3.88 26.29 -5.10
C PHE A 564 -3.32 25.15 -4.26
N PHE A 565 -3.82 23.94 -4.53
CA PHE A 565 -3.38 22.71 -3.88
C PHE A 565 -3.37 21.55 -4.87
N GLY A 566 -2.44 20.62 -4.67
CA GLY A 566 -2.48 19.32 -5.32
C GLY A 566 -1.68 19.14 -6.59
N ASP A 567 -0.96 20.17 -6.99
CA ASP A 567 0.10 20.11 -7.99
C ASP A 567 1.40 19.53 -7.40
N THR A 568 1.81 18.38 -7.92
CA THR A 568 3.02 17.67 -7.45
C THR A 568 4.30 18.49 -7.59
N CYS A 569 4.42 19.25 -8.68
CA CYS A 569 5.57 20.12 -8.92
C CYS A 569 5.46 21.48 -8.22
N GLU A 570 4.39 21.68 -7.43
CA GLU A 570 4.06 22.92 -6.74
C GLU A 570 4.11 24.18 -7.63
N ARG A 571 3.89 24.07 -8.94
CA ARG A 571 3.89 25.19 -9.88
C ARG A 571 2.91 26.31 -9.54
N TYR A 572 1.70 25.95 -9.14
CA TYR A 572 0.64 26.87 -8.72
C TYR A 572 0.79 27.23 -7.23
N THR A 573 1.35 26.30 -6.45
CA THR A 573 1.57 26.42 -5.01
C THR A 573 2.77 27.30 -4.63
N SER A 574 3.82 27.36 -5.46
CA SER A 574 5.12 28.00 -5.17
C SER A 574 5.12 29.53 -5.21
N GLY A 575 4.14 30.16 -5.86
CA GLY A 575 4.10 31.63 -6.01
C GLY A 575 3.59 32.42 -4.79
N GLN A 576 3.12 31.74 -3.74
CA GLN A 576 2.31 32.37 -2.68
C GLN A 576 2.89 32.28 -1.27
N THR A 577 4.04 31.61 -1.11
CA THR A 577 4.79 31.54 0.16
C THR A 577 6.26 31.80 -0.14
N ARG A 578 6.69 33.08 -0.06
CA ARG A 578 8.11 33.42 0.05
C ARG A 578 8.56 33.15 1.48
N LEU A 579 8.86 31.89 1.80
CA LEU A 579 9.75 31.63 2.92
C LEU A 579 11.14 32.17 2.53
N PRO A 580 11.87 32.85 3.43
CA PRO A 580 13.24 33.24 3.17
C PRO A 580 14.07 31.98 2.85
N SER A 581 14.83 32.02 1.75
CA SER A 581 15.81 30.98 1.43
C SER A 581 16.75 30.80 2.63
N ARG A 582 16.98 29.57 3.10
CA ARG A 582 17.97 29.30 4.16
C ARG A 582 19.38 29.55 3.65
N THR A 583 19.60 29.48 2.33
CA THR A 583 20.91 29.69 1.71
C THR A 583 20.84 30.66 0.53
N LYS A 584 21.96 31.30 0.18
CA LYS A 584 22.10 32.08 -1.07
C LYS A 584 22.67 31.24 -2.21
N GLU A 585 22.88 29.95 -1.99
CA GLU A 585 23.56 29.04 -2.92
C GLU A 585 22.58 28.51 -3.96
N GLN A 586 23.06 28.36 -5.20
CA GLN A 586 22.28 27.76 -6.28
C GLN A 586 22.72 26.31 -6.48
N PHE A 587 21.82 25.36 -6.22
CA PHE A 587 22.12 23.94 -6.37
C PHE A 587 21.95 23.46 -7.82
N PRO A 588 22.85 22.60 -8.33
CA PRO A 588 22.65 21.94 -9.62
C PRO A 588 21.48 20.94 -9.57
N ASP A 589 20.81 20.74 -10.70
CA ASP A 589 19.76 19.73 -10.87
C ASP A 589 20.35 18.50 -11.58
N LEU A 590 21.04 17.65 -10.81
CA LEU A 590 21.75 16.48 -11.37
C LEU A 590 20.82 15.45 -12.01
N PHE A 591 19.57 15.38 -11.56
CA PHE A 591 18.55 14.52 -12.17
C PHE A 591 18.18 15.03 -13.57
N LYS A 592 17.96 16.34 -13.71
CA LYS A 592 17.74 16.96 -15.01
C LYS A 592 18.97 16.86 -15.91
N GLU A 593 20.18 17.11 -15.40
CA GLU A 593 21.43 16.98 -16.16
C GLU A 593 21.60 15.57 -16.74
N ARG A 594 21.26 14.51 -15.99
CA ARG A 594 21.26 13.13 -16.48
C ARG A 594 20.25 12.92 -17.62
N GLU A 595 19.02 13.41 -17.45
CA GLU A 595 17.96 13.28 -18.45
C GLU A 595 18.29 14.05 -19.75
N ASP A 596 18.86 15.25 -19.62
CA ASP A 596 19.30 16.05 -20.77
C ASP A 596 20.46 15.35 -21.51
N LEU A 597 21.41 14.75 -20.78
CA LEU A 597 22.47 13.93 -21.37
C LEU A 597 21.90 12.71 -22.09
N LEU A 598 20.91 12.02 -21.51
CA LEU A 598 20.25 10.87 -22.12
C LEU A 598 19.52 11.27 -23.42
N LYS A 599 18.75 12.36 -23.39
CA LYS A 599 18.04 12.90 -24.57
C LYS A 599 19.00 13.23 -25.72
N SER A 600 20.21 13.70 -25.41
CA SER A 600 21.24 13.99 -26.42
C SER A 600 21.72 12.77 -27.23
N LEU A 601 21.44 11.54 -26.75
CA LEU A 601 21.79 10.29 -27.42
C LEU A 601 20.71 9.82 -28.41
N ILE A 602 19.51 10.40 -28.37
CA ILE A 602 18.43 10.04 -29.30
C ILE A 602 18.74 10.68 -30.66
N ARG A 603 19.14 9.85 -31.64
CA ARG A 603 19.54 10.29 -32.98
C ARG A 603 18.88 9.41 -34.04
N ASN A 604 17.74 9.86 -34.57
CA ASN A 604 17.06 9.09 -35.62
C ASN A 604 17.63 9.42 -37.00
N PRO A 605 17.94 8.40 -37.83
CA PRO A 605 18.36 8.63 -39.21
C PRO A 605 17.20 9.20 -40.05
N PRO A 606 17.48 10.02 -41.08
CA PRO A 606 16.45 10.67 -41.89
C PRO A 606 15.62 9.70 -42.74
N SER A 607 16.17 8.53 -43.08
CA SER A 607 15.46 7.46 -43.79
C SER A 607 15.74 6.13 -43.08
N PRO A 608 14.98 5.82 -42.00
CA PRO A 608 15.24 4.64 -41.20
C PRO A 608 14.84 3.36 -41.92
N ALA A 609 15.65 2.32 -41.77
CA ALA A 609 15.31 0.98 -42.29
C ALA A 609 14.14 0.36 -41.51
N LEU A 610 14.08 0.59 -40.20
CA LEU A 610 13.04 0.14 -39.28
C LEU A 610 12.81 1.19 -38.19
N LYS A 611 11.59 1.25 -37.66
CA LYS A 611 11.20 2.01 -36.47
C LYS A 611 11.00 1.05 -35.29
N ILE A 612 11.89 1.11 -34.31
CA ILE A 612 11.88 0.25 -33.13
C ILE A 612 11.35 1.01 -31.91
N GLY A 613 10.34 0.46 -31.24
CA GLY A 613 9.82 0.98 -29.98
C GLY A 613 10.63 0.47 -28.78
N LEU A 614 11.12 1.37 -27.91
CA LEU A 614 11.80 1.02 -26.65
C LEU A 614 11.00 1.51 -25.43
N PRO A 615 10.64 0.62 -24.48
CA PRO A 615 9.95 1.03 -23.27
C PRO A 615 10.91 1.78 -22.33
N ARG A 616 10.51 2.96 -21.85
CA ARG A 616 11.19 3.75 -20.81
C ARG A 616 10.93 3.20 -19.41
N ALA A 617 11.19 1.91 -19.19
CA ALA A 617 10.78 1.23 -17.96
C ALA A 617 11.82 0.24 -17.44
N SER A 618 11.85 0.03 -16.12
CA SER A 618 12.71 -0.97 -15.47
C SER A 618 14.18 -0.84 -15.92
N PHE A 619 14.89 -1.96 -16.10
CA PHE A 619 16.28 -1.98 -16.54
C PHE A 619 16.52 -1.32 -17.91
N MET A 620 15.52 -1.25 -18.80
CA MET A 620 15.68 -0.58 -20.09
C MET A 620 16.03 0.88 -19.90
N PHE A 621 15.46 1.54 -18.89
CA PHE A 621 15.71 2.94 -18.55
C PHE A 621 17.20 3.24 -18.25
N ASP A 622 17.90 2.33 -17.57
CA ASP A 622 19.33 2.47 -17.26
C ASP A 622 20.23 2.15 -18.47
N TYR A 623 19.83 1.19 -19.29
CA TYR A 623 20.56 0.75 -20.47
C TYR A 623 20.12 1.45 -21.77
N LEU A 624 19.33 2.52 -21.69
CA LEU A 624 18.96 3.31 -22.86
C LEU A 624 20.17 3.84 -23.66
N PRO A 625 21.28 4.32 -23.06
CA PRO A 625 22.45 4.73 -23.83
C PRO A 625 23.00 3.62 -24.74
N PHE A 626 23.03 2.38 -24.23
CA PHE A 626 23.39 1.20 -25.03
C PHE A 626 22.39 0.98 -26.17
N TRP A 627 21.10 0.83 -25.86
CA TRP A 627 20.08 0.46 -26.87
C TRP A 627 19.86 1.55 -27.93
N LEU A 628 19.88 2.82 -27.55
CA LEU A 628 19.80 3.94 -28.48
C LEU A 628 20.97 3.90 -29.46
N THR A 629 22.19 3.72 -28.97
CA THR A 629 23.38 3.69 -29.82
C THR A 629 23.38 2.45 -30.72
N PHE A 630 23.00 1.29 -30.18
CA PHE A 630 22.93 0.03 -30.94
C PHE A 630 22.00 0.14 -32.14
N PHE A 631 20.74 0.55 -31.94
CA PHE A 631 19.76 0.62 -33.03
C PHE A 631 20.07 1.75 -34.02
N ASN A 632 20.51 2.92 -33.54
CA ASN A 632 20.86 4.03 -34.43
C ASN A 632 22.08 3.67 -35.30
N GLY A 633 23.08 2.96 -34.74
CA GLY A 633 24.25 2.46 -35.46
C GLY A 633 23.90 1.47 -36.58
N LEU A 634 22.78 0.75 -36.45
CA LEU A 634 22.23 -0.14 -37.48
C LEU A 634 21.27 0.56 -38.46
N GLY A 635 21.17 1.89 -38.41
CA GLY A 635 20.29 2.67 -39.29
C GLY A 635 18.80 2.55 -38.96
N CYS A 636 18.44 2.08 -37.75
CA CYS A 636 17.06 2.08 -37.28
C CYS A 636 16.71 3.43 -36.63
N ALA A 637 15.45 3.85 -36.74
CA ALA A 637 14.90 4.90 -35.88
C ALA A 637 14.37 4.29 -34.60
N VAL A 638 14.56 4.98 -33.48
CA VAL A 638 14.05 4.58 -32.18
C VAL A 638 12.94 5.53 -31.73
N THR A 639 11.85 4.95 -31.25
CA THR A 639 10.77 5.65 -30.56
C THR A 639 10.70 5.18 -29.12
N LEU A 640 10.84 6.09 -28.18
CA LEU A 640 10.65 5.77 -26.76
C LEU A 640 9.16 5.79 -26.43
N SER A 641 8.73 4.97 -25.46
CA SER A 641 7.40 5.12 -24.86
C SER A 641 7.25 6.52 -24.22
N PRO A 642 6.01 7.01 -24.01
CA PRO A 642 5.81 8.28 -23.32
C PRO A 642 6.42 8.29 -21.93
N GLU A 643 6.57 9.47 -21.33
CA GLU A 643 6.91 9.56 -19.91
C GLU A 643 5.87 8.86 -19.05
N SER A 644 6.34 8.26 -17.96
CA SER A 644 5.49 7.60 -16.97
C SER A 644 4.41 8.56 -16.46
N SER A 645 3.17 8.06 -16.42
CA SER A 645 1.99 8.84 -16.07
C SER A 645 0.89 7.93 -15.52
N GLY A 646 -0.19 8.52 -14.99
CA GLY A 646 -1.37 7.78 -14.55
C GLY A 646 -1.98 6.94 -15.68
N ASP A 647 -2.02 7.48 -16.91
CA ASP A 647 -2.49 6.77 -18.11
C ASP A 647 -1.62 5.54 -18.42
N VAL A 648 -0.30 5.72 -18.43
CA VAL A 648 0.65 4.61 -18.65
C VAL A 648 0.45 3.53 -17.58
N LEU A 649 0.34 3.93 -16.30
CA LEU A 649 0.08 2.98 -15.22
C LEU A 649 -1.24 2.23 -15.43
N GLU A 650 -2.35 2.94 -15.69
CA GLU A 650 -3.68 2.34 -15.90
C GLU A 650 -3.66 1.31 -17.04
N LYS A 651 -3.03 1.65 -18.18
CA LYS A 651 -2.80 0.72 -19.29
C LYS A 651 -2.06 -0.54 -18.87
N GLY A 652 -1.04 -0.42 -18.02
CA GLY A 652 -0.29 -1.55 -17.49
C GLY A 652 -1.12 -2.41 -16.54
N LEU A 653 -1.85 -1.76 -15.62
CA LEU A 653 -2.67 -2.41 -14.61
C LEU A 653 -3.77 -3.31 -15.20
N GLN A 654 -4.34 -2.94 -16.35
CA GLN A 654 -5.35 -3.73 -17.05
C GLN A 654 -4.81 -5.04 -17.67
N GLN A 655 -3.49 -5.12 -17.90
CA GLN A 655 -2.87 -6.18 -18.71
C GLN A 655 -1.96 -7.12 -17.90
N LEU A 656 -1.65 -6.83 -16.64
CA LEU A 656 -0.67 -7.58 -15.83
C LEU A 656 -1.10 -9.01 -15.48
N PRO A 657 -0.45 -10.09 -15.95
CA PRO A 657 -0.88 -11.48 -15.70
C PRO A 657 -0.86 -11.90 -14.22
N ALA A 658 -0.06 -11.23 -13.40
CA ALA A 658 0.05 -11.48 -11.96
C ALA A 658 0.35 -10.18 -11.20
N GLU A 659 0.20 -10.20 -9.88
CA GLU A 659 0.65 -9.13 -9.02
C GLU A 659 2.19 -9.08 -8.97
N THR A 660 2.74 -7.87 -9.17
CA THR A 660 4.18 -7.62 -9.28
C THR A 660 4.54 -6.30 -8.59
N CYS A 661 5.84 -6.00 -8.49
CA CYS A 661 6.29 -4.72 -7.95
C CYS A 661 5.95 -3.54 -8.88
N PHE A 662 5.80 -2.35 -8.30
CA PHE A 662 5.34 -1.15 -9.03
C PHE A 662 6.10 -0.83 -10.34
N PRO A 663 7.45 -0.92 -10.42
CA PRO A 663 8.18 -0.69 -11.67
C PRO A 663 7.83 -1.67 -12.80
N ILE A 664 7.48 -2.92 -12.47
CA ILE A 664 7.08 -3.92 -13.46
C ILE A 664 5.67 -3.61 -13.96
N LYS A 665 4.76 -3.19 -13.07
CA LYS A 665 3.42 -2.72 -13.46
C LYS A 665 3.49 -1.60 -14.48
N LEU A 666 4.37 -0.64 -14.25
CA LEU A 666 4.60 0.48 -15.14
C LEU A 666 5.24 0.04 -16.47
N ALA A 667 6.13 -0.95 -16.45
CA ALA A 667 6.74 -1.50 -17.67
C ALA A 667 5.70 -2.08 -18.65
N PHE A 668 4.67 -2.75 -18.16
CA PHE A 668 3.53 -3.19 -18.99
C PHE A 668 2.79 -2.01 -19.62
N GLY A 669 2.61 -0.94 -18.86
CA GLY A 669 2.03 0.31 -19.34
C GLY A 669 2.80 0.93 -20.50
N HIS A 670 4.12 0.98 -20.36
CA HIS A 670 5.03 1.49 -21.40
C HIS A 670 4.98 0.64 -22.67
N VAL A 671 4.98 -0.69 -22.52
CA VAL A 671 4.84 -1.62 -23.65
C VAL A 671 3.48 -1.43 -24.35
N LYS A 672 2.39 -1.32 -23.58
CA LYS A 672 1.05 -1.08 -24.14
C LYS A 672 0.97 0.25 -24.86
N SER A 673 1.55 1.31 -24.31
CA SER A 673 1.59 2.63 -24.94
C SER A 673 2.33 2.61 -26.28
N LEU A 674 3.41 1.83 -26.39
CA LEU A 674 4.11 1.64 -27.68
C LEU A 674 3.28 0.87 -28.71
N MET A 675 2.32 0.03 -28.29
CA MET A 675 1.40 -0.61 -29.25
C MET A 675 0.52 0.40 -29.98
N GLU A 676 0.25 1.55 -29.37
CA GLU A 676 -0.57 2.62 -29.94
C GLU A 676 0.26 3.53 -30.88
N THR A 677 1.59 3.34 -30.94
CA THR A 677 2.50 4.10 -31.80
C THR A 677 2.81 3.36 -33.11
N GLU A 678 3.18 4.11 -34.15
CA GLU A 678 3.64 3.59 -35.45
C GLU A 678 5.09 3.09 -35.41
N VAL A 679 5.30 1.96 -34.73
CA VAL A 679 6.58 1.22 -34.70
C VAL A 679 6.41 -0.14 -35.37
N ASP A 680 7.46 -0.60 -36.05
CA ASP A 680 7.51 -1.89 -36.76
C ASP A 680 7.65 -3.08 -35.78
N GLY A 681 8.24 -2.83 -34.61
CA GLY A 681 8.35 -3.81 -33.54
C GLY A 681 8.72 -3.15 -32.21
N ILE A 682 8.31 -3.77 -31.11
CA ILE A 682 8.68 -3.33 -29.76
C ILE A 682 9.86 -4.18 -29.32
N PHE A 683 11.00 -3.56 -29.01
CA PHE A 683 12.17 -4.25 -28.49
C PHE A 683 12.20 -4.19 -26.97
N PHE A 684 12.10 -5.37 -26.36
CA PHE A 684 12.19 -5.55 -24.91
C PHE A 684 12.90 -6.88 -24.64
N PRO A 685 14.22 -6.89 -24.42
CA PRO A 685 15.00 -8.11 -24.29
C PRO A 685 14.87 -8.71 -22.89
N SER A 686 15.12 -10.02 -22.78
CA SER A 686 15.33 -10.70 -21.50
C SER A 686 16.83 -10.64 -21.20
N LEU A 687 17.26 -9.73 -20.31
CA LEU A 687 18.68 -9.64 -19.93
C LEU A 687 18.97 -10.67 -18.84
N ILE A 688 19.73 -11.70 -19.20
CA ILE A 688 20.09 -12.77 -18.28
C ILE A 688 21.19 -12.29 -17.33
N ASP A 689 22.22 -11.62 -17.86
CA ASP A 689 23.34 -11.13 -17.09
C ASP A 689 23.68 -9.66 -17.36
N LEU A 690 24.31 -9.02 -16.37
CA LEU A 690 24.70 -7.60 -16.41
C LEU A 690 26.15 -7.37 -15.94
N HIS A 691 26.93 -8.43 -15.73
CA HIS A 691 28.31 -8.31 -15.24
C HIS A 691 29.22 -7.63 -16.28
N GLN A 692 30.42 -7.22 -15.85
CA GLN A 692 31.57 -6.93 -16.72
C GLN A 692 32.86 -7.55 -16.14
N ASN A 693 32.72 -8.22 -14.98
CA ASN A 693 33.77 -8.88 -14.24
C ASN A 693 33.31 -10.33 -13.99
N PRO A 694 34.01 -11.34 -14.56
CA PRO A 694 33.68 -12.75 -14.35
C PRO A 694 33.69 -13.18 -12.88
N ASP A 695 34.50 -12.52 -12.04
CA ASP A 695 34.61 -12.82 -10.60
C ASP A 695 33.42 -12.28 -9.78
N GLU A 696 32.53 -11.53 -10.42
CA GLU A 696 31.36 -10.91 -9.80
C GLU A 696 30.10 -11.11 -10.66
N PRO A 697 29.48 -12.31 -10.62
CA PRO A 697 28.23 -12.55 -11.31
C PRO A 697 27.17 -11.56 -10.80
N SER A 698 26.47 -10.94 -11.75
CA SER A 698 25.38 -10.01 -11.46
C SER A 698 24.25 -10.20 -12.47
N TYR A 699 23.06 -10.40 -11.92
CA TYR A 699 21.84 -10.73 -12.64
C TYR A 699 20.77 -9.67 -12.43
N LEU A 700 19.74 -9.67 -13.26
CA LEU A 700 18.50 -8.98 -12.96
C LEU A 700 17.66 -9.77 -11.95
N CYS A 701 16.68 -9.11 -11.34
CA CYS A 701 15.68 -9.84 -10.58
C CYS A 701 14.80 -10.69 -11.51
N PRO A 702 14.22 -11.81 -11.03
CA PRO A 702 13.40 -12.70 -11.88
C PRO A 702 12.27 -11.99 -12.63
N TYR A 703 11.61 -11.00 -12.03
CA TYR A 703 10.61 -10.21 -12.74
C TYR A 703 11.21 -9.34 -13.85
N GLY A 704 12.39 -8.77 -13.64
CA GLY A 704 13.09 -7.97 -14.64
C GLY A 704 13.55 -8.83 -15.82
N GLU A 705 14.07 -10.02 -15.56
CA GLU A 705 14.47 -10.97 -16.60
C GLU A 705 13.25 -11.46 -17.41
N HIS A 706 12.15 -11.79 -16.74
CA HIS A 706 10.98 -12.40 -17.38
C HIS A 706 9.88 -11.44 -17.85
N VAL A 707 9.99 -10.14 -17.57
CA VAL A 707 9.01 -9.13 -18.02
C VAL A 707 8.69 -9.20 -19.52
N PRO A 708 9.62 -9.42 -20.48
CA PRO A 708 9.25 -9.52 -21.88
C PRO A 708 8.42 -10.77 -22.20
N PHE A 709 8.63 -11.90 -21.51
CA PHE A 709 7.82 -13.09 -21.71
C PHE A 709 6.42 -12.92 -21.12
N MET A 710 6.33 -12.28 -19.94
CA MET A 710 5.04 -11.92 -19.36
C MET A 710 4.31 -10.87 -20.21
N ALA A 711 5.03 -9.96 -20.87
CA ALA A 711 4.43 -9.00 -21.80
C ALA A 711 3.93 -9.69 -23.07
N ARG A 712 4.64 -10.70 -23.58
CA ARG A 712 4.23 -11.44 -24.80
C ARG A 712 2.86 -12.09 -24.67
N SER A 713 2.48 -12.59 -23.49
CA SER A 713 1.17 -13.23 -23.29
C SER A 713 -0.02 -12.27 -23.44
N VAL A 714 0.23 -10.96 -23.47
CA VAL A 714 -0.82 -9.92 -23.55
C VAL A 714 -0.64 -8.97 -24.75
N LEU A 715 0.35 -9.22 -25.61
CA LEU A 715 0.66 -8.39 -26.77
C LEU A 715 0.05 -8.93 -28.06
N GLN A 716 -0.47 -8.00 -28.87
CA GLN A 716 -0.97 -8.26 -30.23
C GLN A 716 0.01 -7.80 -31.34
N LYS A 717 1.10 -7.12 -30.97
CA LYS A 717 2.16 -6.69 -31.89
C LYS A 717 3.41 -7.58 -31.78
N PRO A 718 4.28 -7.65 -32.80
CA PRO A 718 5.55 -8.35 -32.71
C PRO A 718 6.42 -7.79 -31.57
N LEU A 719 6.71 -8.64 -30.58
CA LEU A 719 7.65 -8.34 -29.50
C LEU A 719 9.02 -8.93 -29.82
N LEU A 720 9.99 -8.05 -30.05
CA LEU A 720 11.40 -8.37 -30.27
C LEU A 720 12.07 -8.57 -28.89
N ALA A 721 11.98 -9.79 -28.38
CA ALA A 721 12.47 -10.17 -27.05
C ALA A 721 13.53 -11.30 -27.13
N PRO A 722 14.76 -11.00 -27.60
CA PRO A 722 15.86 -11.95 -27.50
C PRO A 722 16.26 -12.16 -26.04
N SER A 723 16.82 -13.32 -25.74
CA SER A 723 17.49 -13.58 -24.45
C SER A 723 18.93 -13.15 -24.59
N VAL A 724 19.31 -12.04 -23.95
CA VAL A 724 20.60 -11.38 -24.14
C VAL A 724 21.55 -11.75 -23.01
N LEU A 725 22.73 -12.18 -23.40
CA LEU A 725 23.90 -12.35 -22.53
C LEU A 725 24.87 -11.22 -22.87
N PHE A 726 25.15 -10.34 -21.92
CA PHE A 726 26.06 -9.22 -22.13
C PHE A 726 27.52 -9.63 -21.95
N ASN A 727 27.80 -10.69 -21.21
CA ASN A 727 29.17 -11.03 -20.81
C ASN A 727 29.87 -12.07 -21.66
N SER A 728 29.14 -12.66 -22.60
CA SER A 728 29.65 -13.67 -23.51
C SER A 728 30.43 -13.06 -24.71
N GLY A 729 30.60 -11.74 -24.73
CA GLY A 729 31.28 -11.01 -25.79
C GLY A 729 30.40 -10.75 -27.01
N ALA A 730 30.94 -10.01 -27.98
CA ALA A 730 30.18 -9.56 -29.16
C ALA A 730 29.66 -10.74 -29.99
N ASP A 731 30.44 -11.82 -30.12
CA ASP A 731 30.04 -13.02 -30.86
C ASP A 731 28.79 -13.67 -30.27
N ASP A 732 28.79 -13.93 -28.97
CA ASP A 732 27.67 -14.58 -28.32
C ASP A 732 26.47 -13.65 -28.14
N PHE A 733 26.70 -12.33 -27.98
CA PHE A 733 25.63 -11.34 -28.08
C PHE A 733 24.92 -11.45 -29.44
N VAL A 734 25.67 -11.49 -30.54
CA VAL A 734 25.10 -11.61 -31.89
C VAL A 734 24.36 -12.93 -32.07
N LYS A 735 24.88 -14.06 -31.55
CA LYS A 735 24.15 -15.34 -31.53
C LYS A 735 22.83 -15.22 -30.74
N SER A 736 22.85 -14.50 -29.61
CA SER A 736 21.71 -14.33 -28.71
C SER A 736 20.54 -13.56 -29.34
N LEU A 737 20.80 -12.72 -30.36
CA LEU A 737 19.76 -12.02 -31.10
C LEU A 737 18.85 -12.99 -31.88
N GLY A 738 19.35 -14.17 -32.23
CA GLY A 738 18.56 -15.23 -32.86
C GLY A 738 17.77 -14.75 -34.09
N PRO A 739 16.43 -14.90 -34.13
CA PRO A 739 15.60 -14.44 -35.25
C PRO A 739 15.68 -12.93 -35.53
N LEU A 740 16.01 -12.11 -34.53
CA LEU A 740 16.08 -10.65 -34.67
C LEU A 740 17.12 -10.21 -35.69
N LYS A 741 18.23 -10.96 -35.84
CA LYS A 741 19.26 -10.69 -36.85
C LYS A 741 18.68 -10.60 -38.27
N ARG A 742 17.75 -11.50 -38.61
CA ARG A 742 17.10 -11.48 -39.94
C ARG A 742 16.16 -10.29 -40.12
N ILE A 743 15.47 -9.89 -39.05
CA ILE A 743 14.57 -8.73 -39.06
C ILE A 743 15.39 -7.45 -39.28
N LEU A 744 16.54 -7.31 -38.61
CA LEU A 744 17.41 -6.14 -38.73
C LEU A 744 18.09 -6.06 -40.11
N GLY A 745 18.24 -7.18 -40.81
CA GLY A 745 18.86 -7.22 -42.15
C GLY A 745 20.37 -6.90 -42.14
N GLN A 746 21.04 -7.11 -41.01
CA GLN A 746 22.44 -6.76 -40.79
C GLN A 746 23.33 -8.02 -40.75
N ASP A 747 24.56 -7.91 -41.23
CA ASP A 747 25.58 -8.95 -41.10
C ASP A 747 26.19 -9.00 -39.69
N ASP A 748 26.93 -10.08 -39.39
CA ASP A 748 27.50 -10.28 -38.05
C ASP A 748 28.54 -9.21 -37.68
N ASP A 749 29.31 -8.70 -38.64
CA ASP A 749 30.36 -7.72 -38.36
C ASP A 749 29.75 -6.35 -38.07
N SER A 750 28.69 -5.98 -38.79
CA SER A 750 27.89 -4.78 -38.50
C SER A 750 27.26 -4.85 -37.10
N LEU A 751 26.68 -5.99 -36.72
CA LEU A 751 26.10 -6.18 -35.38
C LEU A 751 27.14 -6.13 -34.26
N LYS A 752 28.33 -6.73 -34.47
CA LYS A 752 29.45 -6.67 -33.51
C LYS A 752 29.96 -5.25 -33.35
N THR A 753 30.08 -4.51 -34.44
CA THR A 753 30.52 -3.10 -34.42
C THR A 753 29.54 -2.25 -33.63
N ALA A 754 28.24 -2.36 -33.93
CA ALA A 754 27.19 -1.65 -33.19
C ALA A 754 27.17 -2.03 -31.70
N TYR A 755 27.42 -3.30 -31.35
CA TYR A 755 27.53 -3.75 -29.96
C TYR A 755 28.69 -3.08 -29.21
N LEU A 756 29.87 -3.01 -29.83
CA LEU A 756 31.05 -2.37 -29.22
C LEU A 756 30.86 -0.86 -29.03
N GLU A 757 30.30 -0.18 -30.03
CA GLU A 757 29.96 1.24 -29.96
C GLU A 757 28.92 1.53 -28.88
N ALA A 758 27.88 0.69 -28.79
CA ALA A 758 26.84 0.79 -27.77
C ALA A 758 27.40 0.65 -26.35
N TRP A 759 28.33 -0.28 -26.13
CA TRP A 759 29.01 -0.41 -24.84
C TRP A 759 29.90 0.78 -24.51
N GLN A 760 30.61 1.31 -25.51
CA GLN A 760 31.41 2.51 -25.33
C GLN A 760 30.53 3.70 -24.93
N ALA A 761 29.39 3.88 -25.59
CA ALA A 761 28.41 4.91 -25.24
C ALA A 761 27.86 4.74 -23.81
N GLN A 762 27.51 3.52 -23.38
CA GLN A 762 27.08 3.24 -22.01
C GLN A 762 28.18 3.58 -20.97
N LYS A 763 29.43 3.21 -21.25
CA LYS A 763 30.58 3.51 -20.40
C LYS A 763 30.86 5.02 -20.32
N ASP A 764 30.82 5.71 -21.45
CA ASP A 764 31.03 7.15 -21.53
C ASP A 764 29.92 7.93 -20.81
N PHE A 765 28.67 7.50 -20.95
CA PHE A 765 27.54 8.05 -20.21
C PHE A 765 27.78 7.96 -18.69
N ARG A 766 28.05 6.76 -18.17
CA ARG A 766 28.34 6.56 -16.73
C ARG A 766 29.58 7.33 -16.26
N ARG A 767 30.64 7.41 -17.07
CA ARG A 767 31.86 8.17 -16.73
C ARG A 767 31.57 9.66 -16.58
N LYS A 768 30.78 10.25 -17.48
CA LYS A 768 30.39 11.66 -17.42
C LYS A 768 29.59 12.00 -16.16
N LEU A 769 28.63 11.14 -15.79
CA LEU A 769 27.83 11.34 -14.56
C LEU A 769 28.71 11.29 -13.30
N ARG A 770 29.63 10.32 -13.21
CA ARG A 770 30.55 10.21 -12.06
C ARG A 770 31.50 11.39 -11.96
N ALA A 771 32.10 11.81 -13.07
CA ALA A 771 32.96 12.99 -13.10
C ALA A 771 32.22 14.25 -12.64
N ARG A 772 30.95 14.40 -13.07
CA ARG A 772 30.08 15.49 -12.62
C ARG A 772 29.77 15.41 -11.12
N GLY A 773 29.55 14.21 -10.59
CA GLY A 773 29.35 14.00 -9.14
C GLY A 773 30.58 14.38 -8.31
N GLU A 774 31.78 14.02 -8.78
CA GLU A 774 33.05 14.40 -8.14
C GLU A 774 33.25 15.92 -8.13
N GLU A 775 32.94 16.61 -9.22
CA GLU A 775 32.98 18.07 -9.31
C GLU A 775 32.07 18.74 -8.26
N VAL A 776 30.81 18.28 -8.17
CA VAL A 776 29.82 18.81 -7.23
C VAL A 776 30.22 18.53 -5.78
N LEU A 777 30.72 17.33 -5.50
CA LEU A 777 31.24 16.98 -4.17
C LEU A 777 32.41 17.90 -3.78
N GLY A 778 33.35 18.17 -4.69
CA GLY A 778 34.45 19.10 -4.46
C GLY A 778 33.98 20.53 -4.17
N GLN A 779 32.91 20.98 -4.81
CA GLN A 779 32.38 22.34 -4.67
C GLN A 779 31.61 22.57 -3.35
N PHE A 780 30.82 21.61 -2.90
CA PHE A 780 29.84 21.83 -1.82
C PHE A 780 30.21 21.18 -0.49
N ARG A 781 31.12 20.20 -0.45
CA ARG A 781 31.48 19.48 0.78
C ARG A 781 32.03 20.39 1.89
N SER A 782 32.74 21.46 1.54
CA SER A 782 33.30 22.43 2.49
C SER A 782 32.31 23.49 3.00
N LYS A 783 31.10 23.56 2.42
CA LYS A 783 30.13 24.64 2.70
C LYS A 783 29.15 24.33 3.84
N GLY A 784 29.25 23.17 4.49
CA GLY A 784 28.36 22.77 5.59
C GLY A 784 26.89 22.56 5.17
N ILE A 785 26.64 22.37 3.87
CA ILE A 785 25.29 22.17 3.30
C ILE A 785 24.92 20.69 3.45
N PRO A 786 23.68 20.36 3.86
CA PRO A 786 23.20 18.99 3.87
C PRO A 786 23.30 18.34 2.48
N LEU A 787 24.13 17.31 2.36
CA LEU A 787 24.32 16.55 1.13
C LEU A 787 23.69 15.16 1.29
N TRP A 788 22.70 14.86 0.45
CA TRP A 788 21.98 13.60 0.52
C TRP A 788 22.30 12.73 -0.70
N ALA A 789 22.80 11.52 -0.47
CA ALA A 789 22.99 10.54 -1.51
C ALA A 789 21.68 9.78 -1.74
N VAL A 790 21.10 9.91 -2.94
CA VAL A 790 19.83 9.28 -3.30
C VAL A 790 20.11 7.92 -3.91
N LEU A 791 19.95 6.87 -3.10
CA LEU A 791 20.35 5.50 -3.40
C LEU A 791 19.13 4.64 -3.73
N GLY A 792 19.14 3.98 -4.87
CA GLY A 792 18.05 3.09 -5.28
C GLY A 792 18.31 2.55 -6.67
N LYS A 793 17.34 1.82 -7.23
CA LYS A 793 17.41 1.41 -8.63
C LYS A 793 17.35 2.66 -9.52
N PRO A 794 18.18 2.80 -10.58
CA PRO A 794 18.19 4.00 -11.41
C PRO A 794 16.82 4.38 -11.97
N TYR A 795 16.00 3.39 -12.35
CA TYR A 795 14.64 3.65 -12.83
C TYR A 795 13.69 4.17 -11.75
N THR A 796 13.93 3.88 -10.46
CA THR A 796 13.17 4.47 -9.35
C THR A 796 13.70 5.86 -8.99
N VAL A 797 15.03 6.03 -9.01
CA VAL A 797 15.69 7.30 -8.66
C VAL A 797 15.38 8.41 -9.67
N HIS A 798 15.29 8.07 -10.96
CA HIS A 798 15.20 9.07 -12.04
C HIS A 798 13.83 9.19 -12.70
N ASP A 799 12.89 8.27 -12.46
CA ASP A 799 11.52 8.40 -12.96
C ASP A 799 10.68 9.24 -11.96
N PRO A 800 10.31 10.50 -12.32
CA PRO A 800 9.57 11.39 -11.43
C PRO A 800 8.17 10.87 -11.10
N PHE A 801 7.60 9.98 -11.92
CA PHE A 801 6.34 9.34 -11.62
C PHE A 801 6.54 8.27 -10.54
N LEU A 802 7.56 7.40 -10.64
CA LEU A 802 7.79 6.33 -9.67
C LEU A 802 8.18 6.85 -8.27
N ASN A 803 8.80 8.02 -8.18
CA ASN A 803 9.29 8.57 -6.91
C ASN A 803 8.55 9.82 -6.42
N LEU A 804 7.36 10.10 -6.95
CA LEU A 804 6.53 11.25 -6.57
C LEU A 804 7.29 12.60 -6.67
N ASN A 805 8.05 12.79 -7.75
CA ASN A 805 8.86 13.98 -8.02
C ASN A 805 9.82 14.35 -6.87
N LEU A 806 10.42 13.35 -6.23
CA LEU A 806 11.35 13.51 -5.10
C LEU A 806 12.37 14.64 -5.30
N THR A 807 12.97 14.76 -6.48
CA THR A 807 13.95 15.82 -6.80
C THR A 807 13.43 17.23 -6.53
N LYS A 808 12.17 17.52 -6.86
CA LYS A 808 11.58 18.86 -6.68
C LYS A 808 11.36 19.17 -5.21
N HIS A 809 10.96 18.19 -4.42
CA HIS A 809 10.82 18.34 -2.96
C HIS A 809 12.18 18.59 -2.30
N LEU A 810 13.23 17.84 -2.68
CA LEU A 810 14.59 18.05 -2.17
C LEU A 810 15.15 19.45 -2.52
N GLN A 811 14.93 19.91 -3.75
CA GLN A 811 15.33 21.26 -4.18
C GLN A 811 14.66 22.35 -3.35
N LYS A 812 13.35 22.23 -3.08
CA LYS A 812 12.60 23.18 -2.25
C LYS A 812 13.10 23.21 -0.81
N MET A 813 13.53 22.06 -0.29
CA MET A 813 14.11 21.93 1.05
C MET A 813 15.56 22.40 1.11
N GLU A 814 16.12 22.92 0.00
CA GLU A 814 17.50 23.38 -0.11
C GLU A 814 18.52 22.27 0.24
N VAL A 815 18.20 21.03 -0.14
CA VAL A 815 19.06 19.86 0.03
C VAL A 815 19.80 19.58 -1.27
N LEU A 816 21.12 19.44 -1.21
CA LEU A 816 21.92 19.01 -2.36
C LEU A 816 21.81 17.49 -2.51
N ALA A 817 21.08 17.05 -3.52
CA ALA A 817 20.83 15.64 -3.78
C ALA A 817 21.80 15.08 -4.84
N LEU A 818 22.55 14.04 -4.47
CA LEU A 818 23.48 13.32 -5.34
C LEU A 818 22.88 11.95 -5.73
N PRO A 819 22.42 11.75 -6.99
CA PRO A 819 21.87 10.46 -7.43
C PRO A 819 22.93 9.35 -7.46
N ILE A 820 22.53 8.10 -7.27
CA ILE A 820 23.43 6.93 -7.24
C ILE A 820 24.41 6.83 -8.42
N ASP A 821 23.99 7.20 -9.63
CA ASP A 821 24.82 7.14 -10.85
C ASP A 821 25.97 8.17 -10.86
N PHE A 822 25.88 9.21 -10.03
CA PHE A 822 26.88 10.26 -9.87
C PHE A 822 27.88 9.94 -8.75
N ILE A 823 27.64 8.89 -7.96
CA ILE A 823 28.54 8.48 -6.89
C ILE A 823 29.84 7.93 -7.51
N PRO A 824 31.03 8.29 -6.97
CA PRO A 824 32.30 7.76 -7.44
C PRO A 824 32.33 6.23 -7.47
N SER A 825 33.16 5.64 -8.34
CA SER A 825 33.28 4.19 -8.45
C SER A 825 33.83 3.57 -7.15
N GLN A 826 33.17 2.53 -6.64
CA GLN A 826 33.58 1.82 -5.41
C GLN A 826 34.36 0.52 -5.66
N GLY A 827 34.71 0.23 -6.93
CA GLY A 827 35.52 -0.92 -7.31
C GLY A 827 35.05 -2.26 -6.72
N ASP A 828 35.99 -2.98 -6.13
CA ASP A 828 35.86 -4.35 -5.62
C ASP A 828 35.28 -4.44 -4.19
N ALA A 829 34.54 -3.43 -3.72
CA ALA A 829 34.05 -3.38 -2.34
C ALA A 829 33.21 -4.60 -1.87
N LEU A 830 32.71 -5.43 -2.79
CA LEU A 830 31.96 -6.66 -2.49
C LEU A 830 32.74 -7.96 -2.76
N ARG A 831 33.99 -7.88 -3.22
CA ARG A 831 34.77 -9.03 -3.69
C ARG A 831 34.91 -10.11 -2.62
N ASP A 832 35.17 -9.71 -1.39
CA ASP A 832 35.40 -10.62 -0.26
C ASP A 832 34.10 -11.06 0.43
N TRP A 833 32.94 -10.60 -0.04
CA TRP A 833 31.65 -11.01 0.50
C TRP A 833 31.12 -12.23 -0.27
N GLU A 834 31.19 -13.39 0.38
CA GLU A 834 30.79 -14.67 -0.20
C GLU A 834 29.26 -14.78 -0.41
N SER A 835 28.46 -14.41 0.60
CA SER A 835 26.99 -14.39 0.57
C SER A 835 26.39 -13.13 -0.07
N ARG A 836 27.17 -12.41 -0.88
CA ARG A 836 26.72 -11.14 -1.48
C ARG A 836 25.47 -11.34 -2.33
N PRO A 837 24.57 -10.34 -2.40
CA PRO A 837 23.42 -10.43 -3.29
C PRO A 837 23.87 -10.61 -4.74
N VAL A 838 23.14 -11.46 -5.47
CA VAL A 838 23.43 -11.77 -6.88
C VAL A 838 22.82 -10.74 -7.85
N TRP A 839 21.99 -9.82 -7.36
CA TRP A 839 21.31 -8.82 -8.19
C TRP A 839 22.16 -7.56 -8.37
N ARG A 840 22.36 -7.15 -9.63
CA ARG A 840 23.23 -6.01 -10.01
C ARG A 840 22.89 -4.72 -9.26
N TYR A 841 21.61 -4.32 -9.26
CA TYR A 841 21.20 -3.06 -8.63
C TYR A 841 21.37 -3.09 -7.10
N ASN A 842 21.13 -4.24 -6.46
CA ASN A 842 21.31 -4.39 -5.02
C ASN A 842 22.80 -4.34 -4.64
N GLN A 843 23.68 -4.94 -5.44
CA GLN A 843 25.13 -4.78 -5.29
C GLN A 843 25.57 -3.30 -5.40
N GLU A 844 25.06 -2.55 -6.39
CA GLU A 844 25.37 -1.12 -6.56
C GLU A 844 24.87 -0.27 -5.39
N ILE A 845 23.64 -0.53 -4.90
CA ILE A 845 23.07 0.16 -3.74
C ILE A 845 23.93 -0.11 -2.49
N ILE A 846 24.37 -1.36 -2.26
CA ILE A 846 25.22 -1.67 -1.11
C ILE A 846 26.59 -1.00 -1.22
N ARG A 847 27.23 -0.99 -2.40
CA ARG A 847 28.48 -0.25 -2.62
C ARG A 847 28.33 1.23 -2.29
N ALA A 848 27.28 1.87 -2.81
CA ALA A 848 27.00 3.28 -2.53
C ALA A 848 26.72 3.52 -1.04
N THR A 849 26.09 2.55 -0.38
CA THR A 849 25.81 2.60 1.06
C THR A 849 27.09 2.48 1.90
N LEU A 850 28.00 1.56 1.55
CA LEU A 850 29.32 1.45 2.16
C LEU A 850 30.13 2.74 1.98
N TRP A 851 30.03 3.37 0.80
CA TRP A 851 30.64 4.66 0.55
C TRP A 851 30.08 5.78 1.44
N CYS A 852 28.75 5.84 1.63
CA CYS A 852 28.12 6.79 2.54
C CYS A 852 28.54 6.54 3.99
N ALA A 853 28.62 5.28 4.42
CA ALA A 853 29.10 4.91 5.76
C ALA A 853 30.54 5.38 6.01
N GLY A 854 31.39 5.35 4.97
CA GLY A 854 32.75 5.92 5.01
C GLY A 854 32.82 7.45 4.89
N ASN A 855 31.71 8.14 4.59
CA ASN A 855 31.65 9.59 4.42
C ASN A 855 30.48 10.18 5.23
N PRO A 856 30.59 10.33 6.56
CA PRO A 856 29.47 10.69 7.43
C PRO A 856 28.80 12.04 7.16
N SER A 857 29.45 12.94 6.41
CA SER A 857 28.84 14.20 5.96
C SER A 857 27.86 14.02 4.79
N ILE A 858 27.69 12.79 4.29
CA ILE A 858 26.82 12.41 3.19
C ILE A 858 25.75 11.47 3.72
N LEU A 859 24.51 11.95 3.70
CA LEU A 859 23.39 11.25 4.32
C LEU A 859 22.66 10.38 3.28
N PRO A 860 22.53 9.06 3.50
CA PRO A 860 21.84 8.18 2.56
C PRO A 860 20.31 8.34 2.64
N LEU A 861 19.71 8.64 1.49
CA LEU A 861 18.27 8.54 1.21
C LEU A 861 18.04 7.28 0.36
N LEU A 862 17.58 6.21 1.00
CA LEU A 862 17.35 4.90 0.39
C LEU A 862 15.96 4.83 -0.24
N LEU A 863 15.86 4.45 -1.51
CA LEU A 863 14.61 4.30 -2.25
C LEU A 863 14.36 2.83 -2.60
N SER A 864 13.16 2.35 -2.28
CA SER A 864 12.67 1.02 -2.66
C SER A 864 11.25 1.11 -3.23
N ASN A 865 10.73 0.00 -3.75
CA ASN A 865 9.38 -0.11 -4.24
C ASN A 865 8.62 -1.23 -3.54
N PHE A 866 7.34 -0.98 -3.25
CA PHE A 866 6.47 -2.00 -2.66
C PHE A 866 6.41 -3.26 -3.56
N GLY A 867 6.48 -4.43 -2.92
CA GLY A 867 6.54 -5.72 -3.60
C GLY A 867 7.91 -6.06 -4.22
N CYS A 868 8.95 -5.28 -3.98
CA CYS A 868 10.30 -5.61 -4.47
C CYS A 868 10.92 -6.74 -3.63
N GLY A 869 10.91 -7.96 -4.20
CA GLY A 869 11.50 -9.15 -3.57
C GLY A 869 12.96 -8.97 -3.11
N PRO A 870 13.91 -8.61 -4.01
CA PRO A 870 15.32 -8.41 -3.66
C PRO A 870 15.56 -7.43 -2.50
N ASP A 871 14.72 -6.40 -2.38
CA ASP A 871 14.86 -5.37 -1.35
C ASP A 871 14.40 -5.86 0.03
N GLY A 872 13.57 -6.91 0.09
CA GLY A 872 13.13 -7.53 1.34
C GLY A 872 14.28 -8.00 2.21
N VAL A 873 15.33 -8.56 1.61
CA VAL A 873 16.56 -8.94 2.34
C VAL A 873 17.60 -7.81 2.29
N THR A 874 17.77 -7.14 1.14
CA THR A 874 18.82 -6.12 0.99
C THR A 874 18.69 -5.01 2.03
N THR A 875 17.48 -4.58 2.36
CA THR A 875 17.24 -3.53 3.36
C THR A 875 17.87 -3.86 4.71
N LYS A 876 17.83 -5.13 5.14
CA LYS A 876 18.45 -5.56 6.41
C LYS A 876 19.98 -5.42 6.39
N HIS A 877 20.62 -5.66 5.24
CA HIS A 877 22.05 -5.38 5.07
C HIS A 877 22.33 -3.88 5.16
N LEU A 878 21.53 -3.05 4.49
CA LEU A 878 21.70 -1.58 4.53
C LEU A 878 21.53 -1.03 5.94
N GLU A 879 20.53 -1.51 6.69
CA GLU A 879 20.30 -1.15 8.10
C GLU A 879 21.48 -1.54 8.99
N LYS A 880 22.09 -2.71 8.75
CA LYS A 880 23.29 -3.14 9.49
C LYS A 880 24.51 -2.28 9.16
N ILE A 881 24.73 -1.96 7.88
CA ILE A 881 25.85 -1.10 7.43
C ILE A 881 25.70 0.31 7.99
N LEU A 882 24.49 0.86 7.97
CA LEU A 882 24.18 2.22 8.40
C LEU A 882 23.70 2.30 9.85
N LYS A 883 23.96 1.28 10.69
CA LYS A 883 23.42 1.18 12.06
C LYS A 883 23.67 2.45 12.90
N ARG A 884 24.75 3.18 12.62
CA ARG A 884 25.12 4.41 13.32
C ARG A 884 25.02 5.68 12.45
N THR A 885 24.65 5.55 11.18
CA THR A 885 24.57 6.65 10.22
C THR A 885 23.10 7.03 10.05
N PRO A 886 22.71 8.31 10.26
CA PRO A 886 21.35 8.76 9.98
C PRO A 886 20.96 8.44 8.54
N ARG A 887 19.78 7.89 8.35
CA ARG A 887 19.30 7.44 7.03
C ARG A 887 17.80 7.57 6.96
N LEU A 888 17.29 7.82 5.77
CA LEU A 888 15.86 7.74 5.49
C LEU A 888 15.61 6.68 4.43
N LEU A 889 14.73 5.72 4.74
CA LEU A 889 14.22 4.74 3.78
C LEU A 889 12.82 5.14 3.32
N LEU A 890 12.66 5.33 2.02
CA LEU A 890 11.40 5.59 1.35
C LEU A 890 11.00 4.40 0.48
N GLU A 891 9.76 3.99 0.62
CA GLU A 891 9.15 2.94 -0.21
C GLU A 891 8.02 3.54 -1.03
N PHE A 892 8.09 3.37 -2.35
CA PHE A 892 7.09 3.88 -3.28
C PHE A 892 6.23 2.76 -3.86
N ASP A 893 4.95 3.04 -4.01
CA ASP A 893 3.92 2.18 -4.59
C ASP A 893 3.09 2.99 -5.61
N GLU A 894 1.97 2.43 -6.06
CA GLU A 894 1.04 3.09 -6.98
C GLU A 894 0.36 4.34 -6.40
N HIS A 895 0.48 4.57 -5.09
CA HIS A 895 -0.18 5.67 -4.41
C HIS A 895 0.46 7.01 -4.77
N ARG A 896 -0.38 8.04 -4.86
CA ARG A 896 0.02 9.37 -5.31
C ARG A 896 -0.04 10.44 -4.22
N ALA A 897 -0.21 10.07 -2.95
CA ALA A 897 -0.17 11.04 -1.86
C ALA A 897 1.26 11.41 -1.44
N GLU A 898 1.61 12.66 -1.69
CA GLU A 898 2.92 13.23 -1.35
C GLU A 898 3.02 13.70 0.10
N ALA A 899 1.90 13.90 0.81
CA ALA A 899 1.92 14.46 2.16
C ALA A 899 2.79 13.62 3.12
N GLY A 900 2.67 12.29 3.03
CA GLY A 900 3.47 11.34 3.80
C GLY A 900 4.95 11.32 3.38
N LEU A 901 5.26 11.56 2.11
CA LEU A 901 6.64 11.69 1.61
C LEU A 901 7.29 12.96 2.17
N ILE A 902 6.64 14.11 1.98
CA ILE A 902 7.14 15.43 2.40
C ILE A 902 7.38 15.43 3.91
N THR A 903 6.44 14.88 4.69
CA THR A 903 6.56 14.79 6.16
C THR A 903 7.80 13.98 6.58
N ARG A 904 8.10 12.86 5.90
CA ARG A 904 9.30 12.05 6.17
C ARG A 904 10.59 12.79 5.80
N LEU A 905 10.61 13.49 4.66
CA LEU A 905 11.76 14.29 4.25
C LEU A 905 12.03 15.42 5.26
N GLU A 906 10.99 16.18 5.62
CA GLU A 906 11.10 17.28 6.58
C GLU A 906 11.56 16.80 7.97
N ALA A 907 10.98 15.72 8.48
CA ALA A 907 11.38 15.15 9.77
C ALA A 907 12.84 14.65 9.75
N PHE A 908 13.27 14.02 8.66
CA PHE A 908 14.67 13.61 8.51
C PHE A 908 15.61 14.82 8.42
N LEU A 909 15.22 15.89 7.74
CA LEU A 909 15.98 17.14 7.72
C LEU A 909 16.07 17.76 9.12
N ASP A 910 14.99 17.73 9.91
CA ASP A 910 15.00 18.20 11.29
C ASP A 910 15.91 17.36 12.19
N GLU A 911 15.85 16.02 12.08
CA GLU A 911 16.72 15.08 12.80
C GLU A 911 18.20 15.42 12.59
N VAL A 912 18.62 15.53 11.33
CA VAL A 912 20.04 15.73 10.98
C VAL A 912 20.53 17.17 11.18
N THR A 913 19.62 18.14 11.27
CA THR A 913 19.99 19.55 11.56
C THR A 913 19.97 19.87 13.05
N SER A 914 19.11 19.22 13.84
CA SER A 914 18.98 19.46 15.29
C SER A 914 20.10 18.79 16.10
N THR A 915 20.63 17.67 15.61
CA THR A 915 21.70 16.90 16.25
C THR A 915 22.93 16.89 15.34
N PRO A 916 23.96 17.74 15.61
CA PRO A 916 25.26 17.56 14.98
C PRO A 916 25.84 16.25 15.53
N GLN A 917 25.56 15.15 14.84
CA GLN A 917 26.15 13.87 15.21
C GLN A 917 27.64 13.96 14.94
N ALA A 918 28.47 13.69 15.97
CA ALA A 918 29.84 13.32 15.70
C ALA A 918 29.81 12.18 14.68
N PRO A 919 30.64 12.21 13.62
CA PRO A 919 30.69 11.14 12.64
C PRO A 919 30.81 9.83 13.41
N PRO A 920 29.83 8.91 13.31
CA PRO A 920 29.94 7.64 13.98
C PRO A 920 31.24 6.98 13.52
N GLU A 921 31.98 6.35 14.44
CA GLU A 921 33.08 5.49 13.99
C GLU A 921 32.50 4.47 13.00
N PRO A 922 33.02 4.43 11.76
CA PRO A 922 32.52 3.49 10.77
C PRO A 922 32.79 2.08 11.31
N ILE A 923 31.71 1.37 11.65
CA ILE A 923 31.81 -0.08 11.81
C ILE A 923 31.92 -0.60 10.38
N PHE A 924 33.13 -0.92 9.95
CA PHE A 924 33.28 -1.70 8.74
C PHE A 924 32.64 -3.06 8.98
N PHE A 925 31.45 -3.24 8.42
CA PHE A 925 30.86 -4.55 8.26
C PHE A 925 31.78 -5.35 7.34
N ILE A 926 32.64 -6.18 7.93
CA ILE A 926 33.32 -7.24 7.19
C ILE A 926 32.31 -8.38 7.18
N ALA A 927 31.59 -8.54 6.06
CA ALA A 927 30.87 -9.78 5.77
C ALA A 927 31.82 -10.96 6.02
N GLN A 928 31.33 -12.14 6.43
CA GLN A 928 32.22 -13.28 6.67
C GLN A 928 33.17 -13.44 5.48
N LYS A 929 34.47 -13.19 5.72
CA LYS A 929 35.49 -13.43 4.72
C LYS A 929 35.39 -14.90 4.34
N LYS A 930 35.56 -15.19 3.05
CA LYS A 930 35.67 -16.56 2.54
C LYS A 930 36.57 -17.37 3.49
N GLU A 931 35.97 -18.23 4.31
CA GLU A 931 36.75 -19.08 5.22
C GLU A 931 37.44 -20.14 4.34
N GLU A 932 38.70 -20.45 4.64
CA GLU A 932 39.38 -21.56 3.99
C GLU A 932 38.60 -22.85 4.26
N ALA A 933 38.46 -23.70 3.24
CA ALA A 933 37.77 -24.97 3.36
C ALA A 933 38.40 -25.79 4.51
N ARG A 934 37.62 -26.08 5.55
CA ARG A 934 38.08 -26.85 6.69
C ARG A 934 37.88 -28.35 6.45
N PRO A 935 38.79 -29.22 6.94
CA PRO A 935 38.62 -30.66 6.86
C PRO A 935 37.32 -31.12 7.53
N ILE A 936 36.62 -32.09 6.92
CA ILE A 936 35.36 -32.63 7.45
C ILE A 936 35.54 -33.27 8.84
N GLU A 937 36.76 -33.72 9.15
CA GLU A 937 37.20 -34.27 10.43
C GLU A 937 36.95 -33.30 11.60
N GLU A 938 37.09 -31.99 11.38
CA GLU A 938 36.87 -30.96 12.42
C GLU A 938 35.40 -30.91 12.91
N PHE A 939 34.48 -31.50 12.14
CA PHE A 939 33.05 -31.44 12.39
C PHE A 939 32.45 -32.78 12.87
N ARG A 940 33.23 -33.87 12.95
CA ARG A 940 32.72 -35.19 13.35
C ARG A 940 32.12 -35.22 14.76
N GLU A 941 32.71 -34.47 15.67
CA GLU A 941 32.26 -34.35 17.07
C GLU A 941 31.14 -33.31 17.25
N ARG A 942 30.65 -32.68 16.18
CA ARG A 942 29.67 -31.59 16.23
C ARG A 942 28.34 -32.05 15.62
N PRO A 943 27.23 -32.09 16.39
CA PRO A 943 25.93 -32.44 15.84
C PRO A 943 25.37 -31.31 14.97
N PHE A 944 25.11 -31.59 13.69
CA PHE A 944 24.41 -30.70 12.78
C PHE A 944 22.91 -30.71 13.08
N VAL A 945 22.32 -29.53 13.21
CA VAL A 945 20.89 -29.32 13.39
C VAL A 945 20.34 -28.73 12.11
N LEU A 946 19.46 -29.48 11.45
CA LEU A 946 18.86 -29.11 10.17
C LEU A 946 17.42 -28.63 10.38
N PRO A 947 17.03 -27.45 9.84
CA PRO A 947 15.64 -27.03 9.84
C PRO A 947 14.81 -27.90 8.88
N TYR A 948 13.53 -28.08 9.19
CA TYR A 948 12.63 -28.81 8.30
C TYR A 948 12.15 -27.87 7.18
N PHE A 949 12.71 -28.02 5.98
CA PHE A 949 12.29 -27.27 4.79
C PHE A 949 11.41 -28.08 3.82
N SER A 950 11.56 -29.41 3.82
CA SER A 950 10.74 -30.39 3.09
C SER A 950 11.22 -31.80 3.46
N ASP A 951 10.53 -32.85 3.01
CA ASP A 951 10.98 -34.25 3.16
C ASP A 951 12.39 -34.51 2.58
N HIS A 952 12.90 -33.66 1.68
CA HIS A 952 14.28 -33.76 1.21
C HIS A 952 15.33 -33.60 2.32
N VAL A 953 14.98 -32.98 3.46
CA VAL A 953 15.90 -32.86 4.60
C VAL A 953 16.30 -34.23 5.16
N TYR A 954 15.46 -35.26 5.04
CA TYR A 954 15.80 -36.62 5.47
C TYR A 954 16.93 -37.20 4.61
N ALA A 955 16.89 -36.96 3.30
CA ALA A 955 17.97 -37.35 2.39
C ALA A 955 19.27 -36.59 2.70
N PHE A 956 19.17 -35.29 2.98
CA PHE A 956 20.32 -34.46 3.35
C PHE A 956 20.96 -34.90 4.68
N ALA A 957 20.16 -35.18 5.70
CA ALA A 957 20.64 -35.74 6.96
C ALA A 957 21.28 -37.13 6.77
N GLY A 958 20.69 -37.97 5.90
CA GLY A 958 21.24 -39.26 5.50
C GLY A 958 22.61 -39.11 4.85
N ALA A 959 22.78 -38.14 3.95
CA ALA A 959 24.06 -37.86 3.29
C ALA A 959 25.14 -37.42 4.29
N LEU A 960 24.82 -36.50 5.21
CA LEU A 960 25.74 -36.08 6.27
C LEU A 960 26.18 -37.27 7.15
N ARG A 961 25.24 -38.11 7.56
CA ARG A 961 25.53 -39.33 8.33
C ARG A 961 26.39 -40.32 7.54
N GLY A 962 26.14 -40.44 6.23
CA GLY A 962 26.92 -41.29 5.34
C GLY A 962 28.40 -40.91 5.25
N VAL A 963 28.74 -39.62 5.41
CA VAL A 963 30.13 -39.12 5.46
C VAL A 963 30.69 -39.01 6.90
N GLY A 964 30.00 -39.59 7.88
CA GLY A 964 30.46 -39.67 9.28
C GLY A 964 30.13 -38.45 10.13
N LEU A 965 29.22 -37.57 9.70
CA LEU A 965 28.76 -36.41 10.48
C LEU A 965 27.45 -36.73 11.21
N SER A 966 27.34 -36.32 12.48
CA SER A 966 26.08 -36.41 13.22
C SER A 966 25.10 -35.34 12.74
N ALA A 967 23.87 -35.72 12.41
CA ALA A 967 22.83 -34.79 11.98
C ALA A 967 21.49 -35.12 12.64
N ARG A 968 20.79 -34.12 13.18
CA ARG A 968 19.40 -34.20 13.64
C ARG A 968 18.53 -33.18 12.91
N ILE A 969 17.27 -33.51 12.74
CA ILE A 969 16.30 -32.69 12.01
C ILE A 969 15.34 -32.08 13.05
N LEU A 970 15.00 -30.81 12.89
CA LEU A 970 13.93 -30.17 13.66
C LEU A 970 12.55 -30.71 13.27
N PRO A 971 11.55 -30.67 14.17
CA PRO A 971 10.18 -30.99 13.77
C PRO A 971 9.68 -30.00 12.70
N PRO A 972 8.65 -30.38 11.91
CA PRO A 972 7.98 -29.44 11.02
C PRO A 972 7.52 -28.17 11.75
N PRO A 973 7.61 -26.98 11.12
CA PRO A 973 7.15 -25.73 11.71
C PRO A 973 5.68 -25.80 12.16
N ASP A 974 5.40 -25.24 13.32
CA ASP A 974 4.06 -25.08 13.89
C ASP A 974 3.67 -23.59 14.03
N ASP A 975 2.48 -23.32 14.55
CA ASP A 975 1.98 -21.94 14.77
C ASP A 975 2.93 -21.11 15.65
N GLU A 976 3.63 -21.73 16.60
CA GLU A 976 4.62 -21.05 17.46
C GLU A 976 5.88 -20.70 16.66
N THR A 977 6.37 -21.59 15.79
CA THR A 977 7.50 -21.30 14.90
C THR A 977 7.18 -20.09 14.04
N LEU A 978 5.97 -20.06 13.44
CA LEU A 978 5.57 -18.94 12.61
C LEU A 978 5.51 -17.63 13.42
N ALA A 979 4.85 -17.64 14.57
CA ALA A 979 4.71 -16.44 15.41
C ALA A 979 6.09 -15.88 15.83
N LEU A 980 7.02 -16.74 16.26
CA LEU A 980 8.39 -16.34 16.60
C LEU A 980 9.16 -15.82 15.39
N GLY A 981 8.96 -16.43 14.23
CA GLY A 981 9.56 -15.99 12.97
C GLY A 981 9.10 -14.61 12.53
N GLU A 982 7.80 -14.33 12.69
CA GLU A 982 7.18 -13.05 12.36
C GLU A 982 7.67 -11.91 13.26
N GLU A 983 8.18 -12.17 14.47
CA GLU A 983 8.87 -11.17 15.30
C GLU A 983 10.12 -10.58 14.62
N TRP A 984 10.74 -11.34 13.69
CA TRP A 984 12.01 -10.97 13.04
C TRP A 984 11.90 -10.73 11.53
N SER A 985 10.75 -11.04 10.94
CA SER A 985 10.44 -10.72 9.54
C SER A 985 9.87 -9.31 9.43
N SER A 986 10.17 -8.65 8.31
CA SER A 986 9.54 -7.37 7.96
C SER A 986 8.26 -7.53 7.14
N GLY A 987 7.86 -8.78 6.86
CA GLY A 987 6.80 -9.15 5.91
C GLY A 987 7.19 -9.00 4.44
N LYS A 988 8.45 -8.64 4.14
CA LYS A 988 8.96 -8.48 2.76
C LYS A 988 9.79 -9.66 2.28
N GLU A 989 10.31 -10.45 3.22
CA GLU A 989 10.97 -11.71 2.92
C GLU A 989 9.91 -12.75 2.53
N CYS A 990 10.31 -13.82 1.85
CA CYS A 990 9.36 -14.88 1.57
C CYS A 990 8.98 -15.62 2.87
N HIS A 991 7.79 -16.23 2.89
CA HIS A 991 7.27 -16.93 4.07
C HIS A 991 8.25 -17.95 4.67
N ALA A 992 9.07 -18.60 3.83
CA ALA A 992 10.10 -19.52 4.30
C ALA A 992 11.13 -18.86 5.23
N PHE A 993 11.47 -17.59 5.02
CA PHE A 993 12.37 -16.85 5.91
C PHE A 993 11.82 -16.80 7.34
N SER A 994 10.54 -16.46 7.50
CA SER A 994 9.89 -16.40 8.81
C SER A 994 9.95 -17.76 9.51
N LEU A 995 9.67 -18.86 8.80
CA LEU A 995 9.76 -20.20 9.37
C LEU A 995 11.19 -20.52 9.86
N PHE A 996 12.21 -20.22 9.05
CA PHE A 996 13.60 -20.45 9.45
C PHE A 996 14.05 -19.57 10.61
N ALA A 997 13.64 -18.30 10.62
CA ALA A 997 13.90 -17.39 11.73
C ALA A 997 13.25 -17.90 13.03
N GLY A 998 12.03 -18.43 12.94
CA GLY A 998 11.30 -19.02 14.06
C GLY A 998 11.99 -20.27 14.62
N ASP A 999 12.40 -21.19 13.76
CA ASP A 999 13.17 -22.38 14.15
C ASP A 999 14.47 -22.01 14.84
N LEU A 1000 15.17 -21.01 14.30
CA LEU A 1000 16.40 -20.49 14.88
C LEU A 1000 16.17 -19.81 16.22
N ALA A 1001 15.08 -19.04 16.35
CA ALA A 1001 14.68 -18.41 17.61
C ALA A 1001 14.33 -19.45 18.68
N LYS A 1002 13.59 -20.51 18.34
CA LYS A 1002 13.30 -21.65 19.24
C LYS A 1002 14.58 -22.32 19.72
N LEU A 1003 15.53 -22.56 18.82
CA LEU A 1003 16.83 -23.12 19.16
C LEU A 1003 17.65 -22.20 20.07
N ALA A 1004 17.71 -20.91 19.75
CA ALA A 1004 18.45 -19.93 20.54
C ALA A 1004 17.89 -19.78 21.97
N ARG A 1005 16.58 -20.01 22.16
CA ARG A 1005 15.90 -19.99 23.45
C ARG A 1005 15.96 -21.34 24.20
N SER A 1006 16.37 -22.42 23.55
CA SER A 1006 16.45 -23.75 24.15
C SER A 1006 17.80 -24.00 24.85
N PRO A 1007 17.87 -24.86 25.89
CA PRO A 1007 19.14 -25.23 26.52
C PRO A 1007 20.12 -25.80 25.48
N ARG A 1008 21.30 -25.19 25.37
CA ARG A 1008 22.31 -25.59 24.39
C ARG A 1008 22.89 -26.96 24.75
N ARG A 1009 22.93 -27.87 23.77
CA ARG A 1009 23.83 -29.03 23.81
C ARG A 1009 25.19 -28.58 23.31
N ASP A 1010 26.25 -28.83 24.08
CA ASP A 1010 27.61 -28.42 23.71
C ASP A 1010 27.99 -28.96 22.32
N GLY A 1011 28.59 -28.09 21.50
CA GLY A 1011 29.10 -28.45 20.18
C GLY A 1011 28.10 -28.40 19.00
N GLU A 1012 26.79 -28.25 19.23
CA GLU A 1012 25.78 -28.22 18.13
C GLU A 1012 26.03 -27.07 17.13
N VAL A 1013 25.75 -27.38 15.86
CA VAL A 1013 25.87 -26.47 14.71
C VAL A 1013 24.53 -26.40 14.00
N PHE A 1014 23.90 -25.23 13.98
CA PHE A 1014 22.74 -25.03 13.11
C PHE A 1014 23.22 -24.84 11.68
N PHE A 1015 22.76 -25.70 10.79
CA PHE A 1015 23.18 -25.73 9.40
C PHE A 1015 22.04 -25.34 8.48
N PHE A 1016 22.31 -24.38 7.62
CA PHE A 1016 21.40 -23.94 6.58
C PHE A 1016 22.03 -24.22 5.21
N PRO A 1017 21.36 -24.98 4.32
CA PRO A 1017 21.87 -25.20 2.97
C PRO A 1017 21.80 -23.89 2.20
N GLY A 1018 22.95 -23.29 1.92
CA GLY A 1018 23.05 -22.15 1.00
C GLY A 1018 22.77 -22.59 -0.43
N ALA A 1019 22.34 -21.65 -1.27
CA ALA A 1019 22.25 -21.86 -2.71
C ALA A 1019 23.00 -20.74 -3.45
N ARG A 1020 23.51 -21.02 -4.65
CA ARG A 1020 24.02 -20.01 -5.58
C ARG A 1020 23.04 -19.86 -6.75
N CYS A 1021 21.87 -19.28 -6.49
CA CYS A 1021 20.82 -19.07 -7.49
C CYS A 1021 20.23 -17.66 -7.38
N ILE A 1022 19.38 -17.25 -8.34
CA ILE A 1022 18.70 -15.94 -8.36
C ILE A 1022 17.52 -15.84 -7.35
N CYS A 1023 17.73 -16.31 -6.12
CA CYS A 1023 16.72 -16.38 -5.05
C CYS A 1023 17.20 -15.69 -3.76
N LEU A 1024 16.25 -15.21 -2.94
CA LEU A 1024 16.52 -14.63 -1.61
C LEU A 1024 17.23 -15.57 -0.65
N VAL A 1025 17.06 -16.89 -0.83
CA VAL A 1025 17.66 -17.93 0.02
C VAL A 1025 19.19 -17.80 0.10
N THR A 1026 19.83 -17.25 -0.95
CA THR A 1026 21.28 -16.99 -1.00
C THR A 1026 21.76 -16.03 0.08
N GLN A 1027 20.87 -15.21 0.63
CA GLN A 1027 21.18 -14.21 1.63
C GLN A 1027 20.60 -14.53 3.02
N PHE A 1028 19.80 -15.59 3.15
CA PHE A 1028 19.12 -15.91 4.41
C PHE A 1028 20.11 -16.21 5.53
N GLU A 1029 21.18 -16.94 5.23
CA GLU A 1029 22.23 -17.26 6.19
C GLU A 1029 22.76 -16.00 6.91
N GLU A 1030 23.13 -14.98 6.14
CA GLU A 1030 23.69 -13.74 6.67
C GLU A 1030 22.66 -12.97 7.52
N VAL A 1031 21.43 -12.88 7.04
CA VAL A 1031 20.35 -12.21 7.78
C VAL A 1031 20.00 -12.96 9.08
N LEU A 1032 19.97 -14.28 9.05
CA LEU A 1032 19.73 -15.11 10.23
C LEU A 1032 20.90 -14.98 11.23
N ASN A 1033 22.13 -14.78 10.77
CA ASN A 1033 23.25 -14.42 11.65
C ASN A 1033 23.05 -13.05 12.32
N TYR A 1034 22.46 -12.07 11.64
CA TYR A 1034 22.12 -10.78 12.28
C TYR A 1034 21.13 -10.98 13.42
N LEU A 1035 20.11 -11.82 13.21
CA LEU A 1035 19.14 -12.19 14.24
C LEU A 1035 19.83 -12.81 15.46
N LEU A 1036 20.74 -13.76 15.27
CA LEU A 1036 21.49 -14.38 16.37
C LEU A 1036 22.33 -13.34 17.15
N GLN A 1037 23.01 -12.44 16.44
CA GLN A 1037 23.78 -11.36 17.06
C GLN A 1037 22.89 -10.43 17.89
N ASP A 1038 21.75 -10.02 17.33
CA ASP A 1038 20.84 -9.09 17.99
C ASP A 1038 20.11 -9.76 19.18
N MET A 1039 19.93 -11.09 19.16
CA MET A 1039 19.48 -11.89 20.31
C MET A 1039 20.55 -12.07 21.41
N GLY A 1040 21.81 -11.67 21.16
CA GLY A 1040 22.94 -11.99 22.05
C GLY A 1040 23.22 -13.48 22.15
N SER A 1041 22.80 -14.25 21.14
CA SER A 1041 22.89 -15.70 21.11
C SER A 1041 24.32 -16.17 20.85
N PRO A 1042 24.82 -17.20 21.55
CA PRO A 1042 26.14 -17.78 21.29
C PRO A 1042 26.13 -18.73 20.07
N TRP A 1043 24.98 -18.93 19.42
CA TRP A 1043 24.88 -19.71 18.19
C TRP A 1043 25.55 -18.96 17.04
N ARG A 1044 26.24 -19.69 16.15
CA ARG A 1044 26.76 -19.18 14.88
C ARG A 1044 26.33 -20.14 13.77
N LEU A 1045 25.74 -19.62 12.70
CA LEU A 1045 25.46 -20.43 11.51
C LEU A 1045 26.77 -20.78 10.81
N PHE A 1046 26.88 -22.03 10.37
CA PHE A 1046 27.98 -22.47 9.49
C PHE A 1046 27.53 -22.40 8.03
N PRO A 1047 28.30 -21.73 7.14
CA PRO A 1047 27.98 -21.64 5.72
C PRO A 1047 28.10 -23.03 5.07
N GLY A 1048 27.10 -23.40 4.28
CA GLY A 1048 27.09 -24.60 3.45
C GLY A 1048 26.90 -24.25 1.99
N TYR A 1049 27.93 -23.73 1.32
CA TYR A 1049 27.91 -23.54 -0.13
C TYR A 1049 28.36 -24.83 -0.82
N TRP A 1050 27.44 -25.51 -1.48
CA TRP A 1050 27.78 -26.60 -2.39
C TRP A 1050 28.16 -25.99 -3.74
N GLU A 1051 29.44 -26.01 -4.09
CA GLU A 1051 29.82 -25.86 -5.50
C GLU A 1051 29.37 -27.13 -6.22
N SER A 1052 28.37 -27.00 -7.11
CA SER A 1052 28.15 -28.05 -8.09
C SER A 1052 29.43 -28.14 -8.91
N ALA A 1053 30.18 -29.23 -8.74
CA ALA A 1053 31.15 -29.64 -9.75
C ALA A 1053 30.35 -29.96 -11.02
N ALA A 1054 30.24 -28.97 -11.91
CA ALA A 1054 29.86 -29.09 -13.30
C ALA A 1054 30.55 -27.99 -14.09
#